data_AF-A0A534XR32-F1
#
_entry.id   AF-A0A534XR32-F1
#
_cell.length_a   1.000
_cell.length_b   1.000
_cell.length_c   1.000
_cell.angle_alpha   90.00
_cell.angle_beta   90.00
_cell.angle_gamma   90.00
#
_symmetry.space_group_name_H-M   'P 1'
#
loop_
_entity.id
_entity.type
_entity.pdbx_description
1 polymer ?
#
loop_
_entity_poly.entity_id
_entity_poly.type
_entity_poly.pdbx_seq_one_letter_code
_entity_poly.pdbx_strand_id
1 'polypeptide(L)'
;MSKIDALQRLGRRKEALELLERSAGHREPLLGCALAEELLRDAQRHERAEMVLQRAIRMNRTLGRAVFALAELRWNQLRRGEAVELFRAAACLDERDENRAHAYFVACNHLGRTAEALLFLRERFRRFGSLAGWPARTLFAALASVERKHEAFAALDEALDLRPDDGELRLFAAEAHARVGRFDAARAQLAAAKGKTKRTSWLRQEAEIEGYAGAPGSAMDSWRSVLEEEPLAIDAHTAIANLLAATEGPGAAVAHLDAAGERFPYHQELQRLRLASLRQQDPQRAVELAGRICEHHPEDAWTRKERALLLQRLGRTAEAFAELDAATRIDPRAESTWNVRGTLLEETGRLDEARSAFRASLRVTVDQPWAIEALLRSCSGASQRTAELGFVWEEIRRQALVGEGILAYRHAADGVLDPAALLAQLREAFEARPDLWQAWIALLRQLVRMRRLSEAVELAQRLAERFPLVPGTWREVAQVRAENGETDKEKKALETALALNPRWTDVVRLLAAAHERTGELAKVQEVLERAIAASPLDAGLHGALAETLERLGDRNGAIARLERSLRLEAQHGARWLRLVGWSADRALKLAREIVAQRPHDANSWMALAQALPDSALDDRLQALARAGEASPRSIPVHDLRAELLARAGRTDEALAACRPAVFGDAVPVPLRGRAICIAAQKGELTEAIRSMEALVETERDYRWGLCCLVEWYEKSGDAERALSVAERLVQVDPGSGFGRRAIAQLVMRTDPARARRELALAYRHDSGDHGAGMLLFDLHLENGDLDSAAATLAQLQSRLGGPFVAARVVALAARRGDLAEATKQLSWICAEPGQTSDWPIRSALAVMARDGWAPNGFAVIDSSMQAGKAAPEVAGIWVEQARQHLNVVSLWRRMTKLPAPLRAAAHHGYLLGSAKGSLLTFLLFLAFFKKTLCEDDVTWGTVGYALYARGLTRRAARWLREYERRSCEPWMLVNLINALILLGRDAEVDRVIDAARRLPGGDREVKVLAWAGYRSALRGEAESARQHLRSFAPSDPFSRFVCSVASTLTVDRFDEARAQLEEVARAVPPGTLAIKVYRGAVREIARRFGASRWWRIAQWFRV
;
A
#
# COMPACT_ATOMS: atom_id res chain seq x y z
N MET A 1 22.79 23.05 -51.34
CA MET A 1 22.07 22.02 -50.56
C MET A 1 23.02 21.07 -49.85
N SER A 2 23.80 20.21 -50.52
CA SER A 2 24.71 19.25 -49.84
C SER A 2 25.63 19.87 -48.75
N LYS A 3 26.20 21.06 -49.00
CA LYS A 3 26.99 21.79 -47.98
C LYS A 3 26.15 22.27 -46.79
N ILE A 4 24.90 22.65 -47.01
CA ILE A 4 23.96 23.07 -45.95
C ILE A 4 23.61 21.86 -45.10
N ASP A 5 23.25 20.73 -45.72
CA ASP A 5 22.98 19.46 -45.02
C ASP A 5 24.19 19.01 -44.18
N ALA A 6 25.41 19.12 -44.73
CA ALA A 6 26.62 18.78 -43.99
C ALA A 6 26.85 19.71 -42.78
N LEU A 7 26.66 21.02 -42.94
CA LEU A 7 26.78 21.98 -41.84
C LEU A 7 25.71 21.76 -40.77
N GLN A 8 24.47 21.45 -41.15
CA GLN A 8 23.39 21.10 -40.24
C GLN A 8 23.72 19.83 -39.44
N ARG A 9 24.24 18.78 -40.09
CA ARG A 9 24.66 17.53 -39.43
C ARG A 9 25.83 17.71 -38.47
N LEU A 10 26.68 18.71 -38.70
CA LEU A 10 27.81 19.04 -37.84
C LEU A 10 27.46 20.03 -36.70
N GLY A 11 26.18 20.38 -36.52
CA GLY A 11 25.76 21.39 -35.54
C GLY A 11 26.21 22.82 -35.88
N ARG A 12 26.73 23.07 -37.09
CA ARG A 12 27.22 24.37 -37.55
C ARG A 12 26.09 25.21 -38.15
N ARG A 13 24.99 25.34 -37.40
CA ARG A 13 23.76 26.00 -37.88
C ARG A 13 23.97 27.47 -38.25
N LYS A 14 24.75 28.22 -37.47
CA LYS A 14 25.02 29.64 -37.78
C LYS A 14 25.62 29.80 -39.17
N GLU A 15 26.56 28.93 -39.54
CA GLU A 15 27.18 28.93 -40.86
C GLU A 15 26.23 28.43 -41.96
N ALA A 16 25.40 27.42 -41.66
CA ALA A 16 24.36 26.97 -42.56
C ALA A 16 23.36 28.09 -42.86
N LEU A 17 22.94 28.83 -41.83
CA LEU A 17 22.03 29.96 -41.94
C LEU A 17 22.68 31.13 -42.68
N GLU A 18 23.91 31.53 -42.35
CA GLU A 18 24.63 32.58 -43.09
C GLU A 18 24.84 32.22 -44.56
N LEU A 19 25.06 30.93 -44.86
CA LEU A 19 25.15 30.43 -46.22
C LEU A 19 23.79 30.49 -46.93
N LEU A 20 22.72 30.06 -46.26
CA LEU A 20 21.35 30.14 -46.76
C LEU A 20 20.92 31.59 -46.97
N GLU A 21 21.18 32.50 -46.05
CA GLU A 21 20.85 33.93 -46.19
C GLU A 21 21.59 34.59 -47.35
N ARG A 22 22.87 34.24 -47.56
CA ARG A 22 23.64 34.70 -48.73
C ARG A 22 23.14 34.11 -50.04
N SER A 23 22.66 32.88 -50.03
CA SER A 23 22.35 32.11 -51.25
C SER A 23 20.86 32.17 -51.64
N ALA A 24 19.95 32.39 -50.70
CA ALA A 24 18.50 32.38 -50.89
C ALA A 24 17.95 33.70 -51.47
N GLY A 25 18.70 34.34 -52.39
CA GLY A 25 18.31 35.56 -53.06
C GLY A 25 17.01 35.44 -53.86
N HIS A 26 16.62 36.52 -54.56
CA HIS A 26 15.32 36.66 -55.24
C HIS A 26 14.96 35.66 -56.36
N ARG A 27 15.79 34.64 -56.65
CA ARG A 27 15.65 33.83 -57.88
C ARG A 27 15.46 32.32 -57.66
N GLU A 28 15.70 31.77 -56.47
CA GLU A 28 15.65 30.31 -56.26
C GLU A 28 14.68 29.91 -55.12
N PRO A 29 13.48 29.40 -55.44
CA PRO A 29 12.46 29.08 -54.44
C PRO A 29 12.82 27.90 -53.53
N LEU A 30 13.66 26.95 -53.97
CA LEU A 30 14.11 25.82 -53.13
C LEU A 30 15.04 26.28 -52.00
N LEU A 31 15.96 27.20 -52.28
CA LEU A 31 16.84 27.79 -51.26
C LEU A 31 16.06 28.70 -50.31
N GLY A 32 15.03 29.39 -50.80
CA GLY A 32 14.08 30.12 -49.97
C GLY A 32 13.35 29.20 -48.99
N CYS A 33 12.85 28.05 -49.46
CA CYS A 33 12.22 27.05 -48.60
C CYS A 33 13.18 26.52 -47.52
N ALA A 34 14.41 26.15 -47.90
CA ALA A 34 15.41 25.67 -46.95
C ALA A 34 15.83 26.74 -45.93
N LEU A 35 15.91 28.02 -46.33
CA LEU A 35 16.12 29.15 -45.41
C LEU A 35 14.96 29.26 -44.42
N ALA A 36 13.71 29.17 -44.89
CA ALA A 36 12.55 29.26 -44.02
C ALA A 36 12.50 28.11 -43.00
N GLU A 37 12.75 26.86 -43.42
CA GLU A 37 12.83 25.70 -42.51
C GLU A 37 13.88 25.89 -41.42
N GLU A 38 15.03 26.48 -41.75
CA GLU A 38 16.05 26.83 -40.74
C GLU A 38 15.63 27.96 -39.82
N LEU A 39 14.90 28.97 -40.32
CA LEU A 39 14.36 30.04 -39.50
C LEU A 39 13.24 29.55 -38.57
N LEU A 40 12.45 28.56 -38.97
CA LEU A 40 11.36 27.99 -38.18
C LEU A 40 11.81 27.33 -36.87
N ARG A 41 13.08 26.95 -36.74
CA ARG A 41 13.66 26.40 -35.50
C ARG A 41 13.82 27.41 -34.37
N ASP A 42 13.61 28.71 -34.64
CA ASP A 42 13.67 29.79 -33.66
C ASP A 42 12.36 30.59 -33.72
N ALA A 43 11.59 30.55 -32.62
CA ALA A 43 10.28 31.21 -32.54
C ALA A 43 10.34 32.71 -32.84
N GLN A 44 11.45 33.38 -32.53
CA GLN A 44 11.62 34.81 -32.79
C GLN A 44 11.70 35.14 -34.29
N ARG A 45 11.92 34.14 -35.14
CA ARG A 45 12.12 34.30 -36.58
C ARG A 45 10.95 33.78 -37.41
N HIS A 46 9.86 33.35 -36.78
CA HIS A 46 8.69 32.77 -37.45
C HIS A 46 8.05 33.73 -38.46
N GLU A 47 7.93 35.02 -38.15
CA GLU A 47 7.40 36.02 -39.09
C GLU A 47 8.27 36.13 -40.36
N ARG A 48 9.59 36.11 -40.18
CA ARG A 48 10.54 36.13 -41.30
C ARG A 48 10.47 34.86 -42.12
N ALA A 49 10.36 33.70 -41.48
CA ALA A 49 10.17 32.42 -42.16
C ALA A 49 8.88 32.43 -43.00
N GLU A 50 7.78 32.96 -42.46
CA GLU A 50 6.51 33.09 -43.17
C GLU A 50 6.64 33.92 -44.45
N MET A 51 7.27 35.09 -44.37
CA MET A 51 7.49 35.97 -45.52
C MET A 51 8.33 35.28 -46.61
N VAL A 52 9.32 34.47 -46.22
CA VAL A 52 10.15 33.71 -47.15
C VAL A 52 9.35 32.58 -47.81
N LEU A 53 8.53 31.83 -47.04
CA LEU A 53 7.67 30.76 -47.57
C LEU A 53 6.63 31.30 -48.55
N GLN A 54 5.91 32.37 -48.19
CA GLN A 54 4.93 33.00 -49.08
C GLN A 54 5.56 33.52 -50.38
N ARG A 55 6.82 33.94 -50.33
CA ARG A 55 7.57 34.35 -51.53
C ARG A 55 7.94 33.14 -52.38
N ALA A 56 8.46 32.08 -51.78
CA ALA A 56 8.81 30.84 -52.48
C ALA A 56 7.58 30.24 -53.18
N ILE A 57 6.42 30.22 -52.52
CA ILE A 57 5.13 29.76 -53.08
C ILE A 57 4.66 30.68 -54.23
N ARG A 58 4.85 32.00 -54.11
CA ARG A 58 4.53 32.94 -55.21
C ARG A 58 5.40 32.72 -56.44
N MET A 59 6.67 32.38 -56.25
CA MET A 59 7.62 32.09 -57.33
C MET A 59 7.36 30.73 -57.97
N ASN A 60 6.96 29.73 -57.18
CA ASN A 60 6.59 28.41 -57.66
C ASN A 60 5.38 27.85 -56.88
N ARG A 61 4.20 27.92 -57.50
CA ARG A 61 2.92 27.49 -56.89
C ARG A 61 2.80 25.97 -56.74
N THR A 62 3.59 25.19 -57.48
CA THR A 62 3.59 23.73 -57.38
C THR A 62 4.67 23.20 -56.44
N LEU A 63 5.40 24.08 -55.75
CA LEU A 63 6.41 23.67 -54.78
C LEU A 63 5.74 23.19 -53.49
N GLY A 64 5.30 21.93 -53.48
CA GLY A 64 4.57 21.35 -52.35
C GLY A 64 5.38 21.31 -51.04
N ARG A 65 6.72 21.28 -51.10
CA ARG A 65 7.60 21.46 -49.91
C ARG A 65 7.37 22.80 -49.20
N ALA A 66 7.26 23.91 -49.94
CA ALA A 66 7.05 25.23 -49.36
C ALA A 66 5.61 25.41 -48.83
N VAL A 67 4.63 24.83 -49.55
CA VAL A 67 3.23 24.79 -49.09
C VAL A 67 3.12 24.00 -47.77
N PHE A 68 3.83 22.87 -47.67
CA PHE A 68 3.88 22.05 -46.47
C PHE A 68 4.49 22.78 -45.27
N ALA A 69 5.66 23.40 -45.44
CA ALA A 69 6.30 24.17 -44.37
C ALA A 69 5.43 25.36 -43.90
N LEU A 70 4.65 25.97 -44.80
CA LEU A 70 3.66 26.98 -44.42
C LEU A 70 2.47 26.37 -43.65
N ALA A 71 2.02 25.18 -44.03
CA ALA A 71 1.00 24.45 -43.31
C ALA A 71 1.43 24.15 -41.87
N GLU A 72 2.66 23.68 -41.66
CA GLU A 72 3.23 23.44 -40.33
C GLU A 72 3.34 24.72 -39.49
N LEU A 73 3.76 25.83 -40.10
CA LEU A 73 3.79 27.12 -39.42
C LEU A 73 2.38 27.56 -38.98
N ARG A 74 1.38 27.45 -39.85
CA ARG A 74 -0.03 27.78 -39.53
C ARG A 74 -0.60 26.86 -38.45
N TRP A 75 -0.25 25.57 -38.51
CA TRP A 75 -0.60 24.59 -37.50
C TRP A 75 -0.07 25.01 -36.12
N ASN A 76 1.22 25.34 -36.05
CA ASN A 76 1.87 25.80 -34.83
C ASN A 76 1.27 27.10 -34.30
N GLN A 77 0.86 28.02 -35.18
CA GLN A 77 0.13 29.25 -34.83
C GLN A 77 -1.33 29.03 -34.38
N LEU A 78 -1.79 27.78 -34.24
CA LEU A 78 -3.18 27.40 -33.92
C LEU A 78 -4.21 27.83 -34.98
N ARG A 79 -3.78 28.21 -36.18
CA ARG A 79 -4.64 28.51 -37.34
C ARG A 79 -5.01 27.21 -38.07
N ARG A 80 -5.65 26.29 -37.35
CA ARG A 80 -5.81 24.88 -37.78
C ARG A 80 -6.63 24.71 -39.06
N GLY A 81 -7.68 25.52 -39.27
CA GLY A 81 -8.49 25.45 -40.48
C GLY A 81 -7.70 25.73 -41.76
N GLU A 82 -6.89 26.79 -41.76
CA GLU A 82 -6.02 27.13 -42.89
C GLU A 82 -4.92 26.08 -43.10
N ALA A 83 -4.34 25.57 -42.01
CA ALA A 83 -3.31 24.54 -42.08
C ALA A 83 -3.81 23.27 -42.76
N VAL A 84 -5.05 22.81 -42.47
CA VAL A 84 -5.62 21.60 -43.10
C VAL A 84 -5.72 21.74 -44.62
N GLU A 85 -6.20 22.88 -45.11
CA GLU A 85 -6.31 23.10 -46.56
C GLU A 85 -4.94 23.19 -47.24
N LEU A 86 -3.93 23.74 -46.55
CA LEU A 86 -2.54 23.74 -47.04
C LEU A 86 -1.92 22.34 -47.02
N PHE A 87 -2.16 21.53 -45.99
CA PHE A 87 -1.71 20.13 -45.95
C PHE A 87 -2.35 19.32 -47.08
N ARG A 88 -3.65 19.52 -47.34
CA ARG A 88 -4.35 18.91 -48.48
C ARG A 88 -3.69 19.29 -49.79
N ALA A 89 -3.45 20.59 -50.00
CA ALA A 89 -2.80 21.09 -51.21
C ALA A 89 -1.39 20.48 -51.39
N ALA A 90 -0.59 20.44 -50.32
CA ALA A 90 0.74 19.83 -50.36
C ALA A 90 0.68 18.33 -50.70
N ALA A 91 -0.26 17.57 -50.12
CA ALA A 91 -0.46 16.15 -50.40
C ALA A 91 -0.90 15.88 -51.85
N CYS A 92 -1.67 16.79 -52.46
CA CYS A 92 -2.07 16.70 -53.86
C CYS A 92 -0.94 17.10 -54.83
N LEU A 93 -0.13 18.10 -54.47
CA LEU A 93 0.98 18.58 -55.32
C LEU A 93 2.11 17.54 -55.42
N ASP A 94 2.36 16.80 -54.34
CA ASP A 94 3.40 15.78 -54.28
C ASP A 94 2.78 14.40 -53.96
N GLU A 95 1.97 13.88 -54.89
CA GLU A 95 1.10 12.70 -54.68
C GLU A 95 1.85 11.42 -54.29
N ARG A 96 3.17 11.34 -54.48
CA ARG A 96 4.03 10.19 -54.12
C ARG A 96 4.63 10.29 -52.72
N ASP A 97 4.51 11.42 -52.05
CA ASP A 97 5.07 11.64 -50.72
C ASP A 97 4.05 11.26 -49.62
N GLU A 98 4.30 10.12 -48.98
CA GLU A 98 3.43 9.63 -47.91
C GLU A 98 3.39 10.53 -46.68
N ASN A 99 4.48 11.24 -46.38
CA ASN A 99 4.52 12.10 -45.18
C ASN A 99 3.50 13.21 -45.29
N ARG A 100 3.31 13.76 -46.49
CA ARG A 100 2.30 14.79 -46.76
C ARG A 100 0.88 14.25 -46.68
N ALA A 101 0.65 13.06 -47.25
CA ALA A 101 -0.64 12.38 -47.15
C ALA A 101 -1.02 12.06 -45.70
N HIS A 102 -0.04 11.58 -44.92
CA HIS A 102 -0.22 11.31 -43.49
C HIS A 102 -0.48 12.58 -42.69
N ALA A 103 0.29 13.66 -42.91
CA ALA A 103 0.09 14.93 -42.23
C ALA A 103 -1.30 15.54 -42.49
N TYR A 104 -1.80 15.45 -43.74
CA TYR A 104 -3.17 15.84 -44.05
C TYR A 104 -4.20 15.02 -43.26
N PHE A 105 -4.00 13.69 -43.17
CA PHE A 105 -4.84 12.84 -42.35
C PHE A 105 -4.83 13.26 -40.88
N VAL A 106 -3.65 13.45 -40.28
CA VAL A 106 -3.51 13.87 -38.88
C VAL A 106 -4.25 15.19 -38.64
N ALA A 107 -4.07 16.15 -39.54
CA ALA A 107 -4.69 17.46 -39.43
C ALA A 107 -6.23 17.40 -39.56
N CYS A 108 -6.76 16.58 -40.47
CA CYS A 108 -8.19 16.31 -40.58
C CYS A 108 -8.75 15.61 -39.33
N ASN A 109 -8.04 14.61 -38.80
CA ASN A 109 -8.46 13.87 -37.62
C ASN A 109 -8.62 14.80 -36.41
N HIS A 110 -7.69 15.73 -36.20
CA HIS A 110 -7.77 16.75 -35.16
C HIS A 110 -8.96 17.72 -35.30
N LEU A 111 -9.53 17.87 -36.50
CA LEU A 111 -10.72 18.69 -36.74
C LEU A 111 -12.02 17.85 -36.82
N GLY A 112 -11.96 16.55 -36.49
CA GLY A 112 -13.11 15.65 -36.59
C GLY A 112 -13.51 15.29 -38.04
N ARG A 113 -12.66 15.60 -39.03
CA ARG A 113 -12.85 15.30 -40.47
C ARG A 113 -12.25 13.94 -40.86
N THR A 114 -12.27 12.96 -39.95
CA THR A 114 -11.57 11.68 -40.10
C THR A 114 -12.08 10.85 -41.27
N ALA A 115 -13.41 10.84 -41.50
CA ALA A 115 -14.01 10.08 -42.59
C ALA A 115 -13.51 10.55 -43.97
N GLU A 116 -13.40 11.87 -44.17
CA GLU A 116 -12.88 12.48 -45.40
C GLU A 116 -11.43 12.07 -45.65
N ALA A 117 -10.58 12.16 -44.63
CA ALA A 117 -9.16 11.80 -44.77
C ALA A 117 -8.95 10.30 -45.00
N LEU A 118 -9.74 9.43 -44.37
CA LEU A 118 -9.66 7.99 -44.61
C LEU A 118 -10.13 7.63 -46.03
N LEU A 119 -11.15 8.30 -46.56
CA LEU A 119 -11.56 8.15 -47.95
C LEU A 119 -10.43 8.55 -48.90
N PHE A 120 -9.76 9.68 -48.65
CA PHE A 120 -8.58 10.10 -49.41
C PHE A 120 -7.47 9.04 -49.40
N LEU A 121 -7.12 8.49 -48.24
CA LEU A 121 -6.07 7.47 -48.14
C LEU A 121 -6.47 6.14 -48.80
N ARG A 122 -7.75 5.73 -48.74
CA ARG A 122 -8.26 4.53 -49.42
C ARG A 122 -8.22 4.67 -50.94
N GLU A 123 -8.65 5.82 -51.47
CA GLU A 123 -8.52 6.14 -52.90
C GLU A 123 -7.06 6.06 -53.35
N ARG A 124 -6.18 6.62 -52.52
CA ARG A 124 -4.75 6.62 -52.77
C ARG A 124 -4.15 5.22 -52.76
N PHE A 125 -4.53 4.38 -51.79
CA PHE A 125 -4.14 2.96 -51.77
C PHE A 125 -4.64 2.22 -53.00
N ARG A 126 -5.88 2.44 -53.45
CA ARG A 126 -6.39 1.82 -54.69
C ARG A 126 -5.59 2.22 -55.93
N ARG A 127 -5.16 3.47 -56.02
CA ARG A 127 -4.39 4.00 -57.17
C ARG A 127 -2.94 3.53 -57.19
N PHE A 128 -2.29 3.42 -56.03
CA PHE A 128 -0.84 3.22 -55.95
C PHE A 128 -0.40 1.92 -55.25
N GLY A 129 -1.32 1.18 -54.63
CA GLY A 129 -1.04 0.00 -53.80
C GLY A 129 -0.45 -1.19 -54.57
N SER A 130 -0.77 -1.32 -55.87
CA SER A 130 -0.11 -2.31 -56.73
C SER A 130 1.32 -1.93 -57.10
N LEU A 131 1.65 -0.63 -57.11
CA LEU A 131 2.95 -0.10 -57.51
C LEU A 131 3.96 -0.08 -56.35
N ALA A 132 3.50 0.22 -55.12
CA ALA A 132 4.35 0.32 -53.93
C ALA A 132 3.58 -0.08 -52.67
N GLY A 133 4.29 -0.59 -51.65
CA GLY A 133 3.71 -0.90 -50.34
C GLY A 133 3.44 0.32 -49.44
N TRP A 134 4.05 1.48 -49.71
CA TRP A 134 3.94 2.68 -48.87
C TRP A 134 2.52 3.25 -48.69
N PRO A 135 1.66 3.32 -49.73
CA PRO A 135 0.27 3.75 -49.57
C PRO A 135 -0.52 2.87 -48.60
N ALA A 136 -0.28 1.55 -48.61
CA ALA A 136 -0.89 0.61 -47.68
C ALA A 136 -0.44 0.87 -46.25
N ARG A 137 0.86 1.15 -46.04
CA ARG A 137 1.43 1.49 -44.73
C ARG A 137 0.82 2.78 -44.17
N THR A 138 0.67 3.81 -44.99
CA THR A 138 0.03 5.08 -44.60
C THR A 138 -1.45 4.87 -44.24
N LEU A 139 -2.20 4.10 -45.04
CA LEU A 139 -3.58 3.76 -44.76
C LEU A 139 -3.71 2.92 -43.47
N PHE A 140 -2.83 1.93 -43.28
CA PHE A 140 -2.74 1.13 -42.07
C PHE A 140 -2.52 2.02 -40.85
N ALA A 141 -1.51 2.91 -40.90
CA ALA A 141 -1.18 3.81 -39.79
C ALA A 141 -2.36 4.73 -39.45
N ALA A 142 -3.04 5.28 -40.46
CA ALA A 142 -4.22 6.11 -40.26
C ALA A 142 -5.37 5.33 -39.63
N LEU A 143 -5.72 4.15 -40.15
CA LEU A 143 -6.77 3.30 -39.59
C LEU A 143 -6.43 2.84 -38.17
N ALA A 144 -5.17 2.49 -37.91
CA ALA A 144 -4.69 2.11 -36.59
C ALA A 144 -4.77 3.27 -35.59
N SER A 145 -4.43 4.51 -35.99
CA SER A 145 -4.49 5.70 -35.11
C SER A 145 -5.91 6.10 -34.69
N VAL A 146 -6.94 5.66 -35.43
CA VAL A 146 -8.36 5.84 -35.06
C VAL A 146 -8.97 4.55 -34.55
N GLU A 147 -8.09 3.62 -34.13
CA GLU A 147 -8.42 2.35 -33.48
C GLU A 147 -9.32 1.42 -34.32
N ARG A 148 -9.28 1.57 -35.65
CA ARG A 148 -9.92 0.68 -36.63
C ARG A 148 -8.94 -0.39 -37.10
N LYS A 149 -8.26 -1.04 -36.15
CA LYS A 149 -7.16 -1.99 -36.44
C LYS A 149 -7.60 -3.19 -37.29
N HIS A 150 -8.85 -3.64 -37.18
CA HIS A 150 -9.37 -4.73 -38.01
C HIS A 150 -9.36 -4.36 -39.51
N GLU A 151 -9.75 -3.13 -39.86
CA GLU A 151 -9.67 -2.63 -41.23
C GLU A 151 -8.23 -2.35 -41.66
N ALA A 152 -7.40 -1.90 -40.72
CA ALA A 152 -5.97 -1.71 -40.97
C ALA A 152 -5.33 -3.04 -41.42
N PHE A 153 -5.55 -4.12 -40.68
CA PHE A 153 -5.06 -5.46 -41.06
C PHE A 153 -5.66 -5.95 -42.38
N ALA A 154 -6.96 -5.72 -42.63
CA ALA A 154 -7.56 -6.08 -43.91
C ALA A 154 -6.88 -5.36 -45.11
N ALA A 155 -6.58 -4.07 -44.98
CA ALA A 155 -5.86 -3.31 -46.01
C ALA A 155 -4.40 -3.77 -46.18
N LEU A 156 -3.77 -4.22 -45.08
CA LEU A 156 -2.43 -4.79 -45.12
C LEU A 156 -2.41 -6.17 -45.80
N ASP A 157 -3.40 -7.02 -45.50
CA ASP A 157 -3.57 -8.33 -46.15
C ASP A 157 -3.81 -8.15 -47.65
N GLU A 158 -4.69 -7.22 -48.06
CA GLU A 158 -4.89 -6.86 -49.47
C GLU A 158 -3.58 -6.40 -50.13
N ALA A 159 -2.77 -5.58 -49.44
CA ALA A 159 -1.50 -5.13 -49.96
C ALA A 159 -0.47 -6.27 -50.13
N LEU A 160 -0.46 -7.25 -49.21
CA LEU A 160 0.38 -8.44 -49.28
C LEU A 160 -0.04 -9.36 -50.44
N ASP A 161 -1.35 -9.49 -50.71
CA ASP A 161 -1.89 -10.24 -51.85
C ASP A 161 -1.51 -9.57 -53.18
N LEU A 162 -1.58 -8.24 -53.25
CA LEU A 162 -1.13 -7.48 -54.42
C LEU A 162 0.38 -7.57 -54.63
N ARG A 163 1.16 -7.78 -53.56
CA ARG A 163 2.62 -7.69 -53.56
C ARG A 163 3.29 -8.80 -52.72
N PRO A 164 3.16 -10.08 -53.11
CA PRO A 164 3.63 -11.21 -52.31
C PRO A 164 5.17 -11.27 -52.18
N ASP A 165 5.91 -10.62 -53.07
CA ASP A 165 7.38 -10.58 -53.02
C ASP A 165 7.96 -9.30 -52.44
N ASP A 166 7.12 -8.37 -51.97
CA ASP A 166 7.59 -7.12 -51.35
C ASP A 166 8.08 -7.40 -49.91
N GLY A 167 9.40 -7.59 -49.79
CA GLY A 167 10.04 -7.88 -48.51
C GLY A 167 9.86 -6.78 -47.47
N GLU A 168 9.87 -5.50 -47.87
CA GLU A 168 9.71 -4.36 -46.95
C GLU A 168 8.26 -4.26 -46.43
N LEU A 169 7.27 -4.57 -47.27
CA LEU A 169 5.88 -4.69 -46.83
C LEU A 169 5.68 -5.86 -45.87
N ARG A 170 6.36 -7.00 -46.10
CA ARG A 170 6.32 -8.15 -45.19
C ARG A 170 6.96 -7.84 -43.84
N LEU A 171 8.09 -7.12 -43.82
CA LEU A 171 8.69 -6.64 -42.57
C LEU A 171 7.73 -5.74 -41.80
N PHE A 172 7.09 -4.79 -42.47
CA PHE A 172 6.05 -3.95 -41.86
C PHE A 172 4.86 -4.78 -41.32
N ALA A 173 4.42 -5.80 -42.06
CA ALA A 173 3.35 -6.68 -41.62
C ALA A 173 3.75 -7.51 -40.39
N ALA A 174 4.99 -7.98 -40.35
CA ALA A 174 5.56 -8.68 -39.21
C ALA A 174 5.51 -7.79 -37.95
N GLU A 175 5.99 -6.55 -38.07
CA GLU A 175 5.94 -5.54 -37.01
C GLU A 175 4.50 -5.27 -36.53
N ALA A 176 3.59 -5.04 -37.48
CA ALA A 176 2.19 -4.73 -37.21
C ALA A 176 1.52 -5.86 -36.41
N HIS A 177 1.73 -7.12 -36.79
CA HIS A 177 1.23 -8.28 -36.06
C HIS A 177 1.87 -8.41 -34.66
N ALA A 178 3.16 -8.16 -34.53
CA ALA A 178 3.87 -8.25 -33.26
C ALA A 178 3.35 -7.23 -32.24
N ARG A 179 3.12 -5.99 -32.67
CA ARG A 179 2.57 -4.90 -31.85
C ARG A 179 1.18 -5.19 -31.26
N VAL A 180 0.43 -6.13 -31.84
CA VAL A 180 -0.88 -6.59 -31.34
C VAL A 180 -0.84 -8.00 -30.77
N GLY A 181 0.33 -8.53 -30.44
CA GLY A 181 0.52 -9.84 -29.82
C GLY A 181 0.27 -11.05 -30.72
N ARG A 182 0.13 -10.86 -32.04
CA ARG A 182 -0.03 -11.95 -33.02
C ARG A 182 1.35 -12.49 -33.45
N PHE A 183 2.11 -13.03 -32.49
CA PHE A 183 3.52 -13.40 -32.69
C PHE A 183 3.74 -14.48 -33.75
N ASP A 184 2.84 -15.45 -33.88
CA ASP A 184 2.95 -16.50 -34.90
C ASP A 184 2.82 -15.93 -36.31
N ALA A 185 1.83 -15.05 -36.53
CA ALA A 185 1.66 -14.34 -37.79
C ALA A 185 2.86 -13.42 -38.07
N ALA A 186 3.38 -12.73 -37.04
CA ALA A 186 4.56 -11.89 -37.16
C ALA A 186 5.79 -12.69 -37.63
N ARG A 187 6.07 -13.83 -36.98
CA ARG A 187 7.18 -14.73 -37.33
C ARG A 187 7.02 -15.33 -38.73
N ALA A 188 5.80 -15.66 -39.14
CA ALA A 188 5.52 -16.13 -40.50
C ALA A 188 5.86 -15.06 -41.56
N GLN A 189 5.47 -13.81 -41.33
CA GLN A 189 5.81 -12.71 -42.25
C GLN A 189 7.31 -12.39 -42.26
N LEU A 190 7.96 -12.41 -41.08
CA LEU A 190 9.41 -12.23 -40.95
C LEU A 190 10.17 -13.32 -41.72
N ALA A 191 9.76 -14.58 -41.59
CA ALA A 191 10.36 -15.69 -42.32
C ALA A 191 10.20 -15.52 -43.84
N ALA A 192 9.03 -15.09 -44.30
CA ALA A 192 8.75 -14.85 -45.72
C ALA A 192 9.51 -13.62 -46.29
N ALA A 193 9.93 -12.68 -45.45
CA ALA A 193 10.77 -11.54 -45.85
C ALA A 193 12.27 -11.90 -45.98
N LYS A 194 12.70 -13.06 -45.44
CA LYS A 194 14.11 -13.45 -45.40
C LYS A 194 14.69 -13.58 -46.82
N GLY A 195 15.82 -12.91 -47.05
CA GLY A 195 16.48 -12.87 -48.36
C GLY A 195 15.84 -11.91 -49.37
N LYS A 196 14.72 -11.26 -49.04
CA LYS A 196 14.04 -10.24 -49.87
C LYS A 196 14.30 -8.80 -49.39
N THR A 197 14.95 -8.64 -48.24
CA THR A 197 15.29 -7.34 -47.63
C THR A 197 16.76 -7.30 -47.21
N LYS A 198 17.22 -6.12 -46.78
CA LYS A 198 18.55 -5.99 -46.17
C LYS A 198 18.60 -6.81 -44.88
N ARG A 199 19.74 -7.48 -44.64
CA ARG A 199 19.96 -8.27 -43.42
C ARG A 199 19.72 -7.44 -42.16
N THR A 200 20.21 -6.21 -42.09
CA THR A 200 19.99 -5.33 -40.93
C THR A 200 18.53 -4.97 -40.73
N SER A 201 17.76 -4.71 -41.79
CA SER A 201 16.30 -4.50 -41.68
C SER A 201 15.58 -5.74 -41.14
N TRP A 202 15.99 -6.94 -41.58
CA TRP A 202 15.43 -8.19 -41.09
C TRP A 202 15.77 -8.44 -39.62
N LEU A 203 17.03 -8.23 -39.22
CA LEU A 203 17.49 -8.38 -37.83
C LEU A 203 16.79 -7.42 -36.87
N ARG A 204 16.56 -6.16 -37.28
CA ARG A 204 15.76 -5.20 -36.50
C ARG A 204 14.37 -5.74 -36.18
N GLN A 205 13.70 -6.28 -37.21
CA GLN A 205 12.35 -6.80 -37.07
C GLN A 205 12.28 -8.08 -36.23
N GLU A 206 13.26 -8.97 -36.39
CA GLU A 206 13.44 -10.12 -35.48
C GLU A 206 13.59 -9.65 -34.03
N ALA A 207 14.46 -8.66 -33.80
CA ALA A 207 14.74 -8.14 -32.47
C ALA A 207 13.51 -7.48 -31.82
N GLU A 208 12.72 -6.72 -32.59
CA GLU A 208 11.46 -6.13 -32.12
C GLU A 208 10.42 -7.21 -31.78
N ILE A 209 10.23 -8.20 -32.65
CA ILE A 209 9.27 -9.30 -32.45
C ILE A 209 9.59 -10.08 -31.18
N GLU A 210 10.85 -10.50 -31.00
CA GLU A 210 11.27 -11.24 -29.82
C GLU A 210 11.22 -10.36 -28.55
N GLY A 211 11.46 -9.05 -28.69
CA GLY A 211 11.26 -8.07 -27.62
C GLY A 211 9.81 -7.98 -27.15
N TYR A 212 8.84 -7.95 -28.08
CA TYR A 212 7.41 -7.95 -27.76
C TYR A 212 6.93 -9.31 -27.24
N ALA A 213 7.47 -10.41 -27.74
CA ALA A 213 7.15 -11.78 -27.31
C ALA A 213 7.67 -12.12 -25.91
N GLY A 214 8.49 -11.26 -25.30
CA GLY A 214 9.05 -11.48 -23.97
C GLY A 214 10.31 -12.35 -23.96
N ALA A 215 11.07 -12.37 -25.06
CA ALA A 215 12.34 -13.07 -25.20
C ALA A 215 13.53 -12.08 -25.28
N PRO A 216 13.89 -11.39 -24.17
CA PRO A 216 14.86 -10.31 -24.19
C PRO A 216 16.28 -10.75 -24.60
N GLY A 217 16.66 -12.02 -24.35
CA GLY A 217 17.95 -12.56 -24.76
C GLY A 217 18.10 -12.63 -26.28
N SER A 218 17.13 -13.24 -26.98
CA SER A 218 17.14 -13.34 -28.44
C SER A 218 17.04 -11.96 -29.11
N ALA A 219 16.23 -11.06 -28.55
CA ALA A 219 16.18 -9.67 -28.99
C ALA A 219 17.54 -8.98 -28.86
N MET A 220 18.24 -9.16 -27.74
CA MET A 220 19.56 -8.59 -27.49
C MET A 220 20.60 -9.03 -28.53
N ASP A 221 20.64 -10.32 -28.86
CA ASP A 221 21.60 -10.87 -29.82
C ASP A 221 21.38 -10.31 -31.22
N SER A 222 20.11 -10.16 -31.62
CA SER A 222 19.72 -9.56 -32.89
C SER A 222 20.10 -8.07 -32.96
N TRP A 223 19.84 -7.30 -31.89
CA TRP A 223 20.26 -5.90 -31.81
C TRP A 223 21.79 -5.72 -31.81
N ARG A 224 22.53 -6.61 -31.14
CA ARG A 224 24.01 -6.60 -31.18
C ARG A 224 24.53 -6.84 -32.58
N SER A 225 23.93 -7.79 -33.32
CA SER A 225 24.26 -8.04 -34.73
C SER A 225 23.97 -6.83 -35.61
N VAL A 226 22.92 -6.04 -35.33
CA VAL A 226 22.68 -4.77 -36.02
C VAL A 226 23.80 -3.76 -35.74
N LEU A 227 24.28 -3.64 -34.49
CA LEU A 227 25.37 -2.72 -34.13
C LEU A 227 26.75 -3.12 -34.70
N GLU A 228 26.96 -4.40 -35.00
CA GLU A 228 28.17 -4.85 -35.70
C GLU A 228 28.26 -4.28 -37.13
N GLU A 229 27.12 -4.21 -37.83
CA GLU A 229 27.04 -3.65 -39.19
C GLU A 229 26.81 -2.14 -39.20
N GLU A 230 26.03 -1.62 -38.25
CA GLU A 230 25.63 -0.21 -38.14
C GLU A 230 25.94 0.35 -36.73
N PRO A 231 27.21 0.73 -36.44
CA PRO A 231 27.63 1.14 -35.09
C PRO A 231 27.00 2.41 -34.51
N LEU A 232 26.23 3.16 -35.32
CA LEU A 232 25.54 4.41 -34.94
C LEU A 232 24.01 4.24 -34.94
N ALA A 233 23.49 3.01 -35.04
CA ALA A 233 22.07 2.73 -35.03
C ALA A 233 21.46 3.08 -33.66
N ILE A 234 20.80 4.24 -33.58
CA ILE A 234 20.22 4.78 -32.34
C ILE A 234 19.07 3.92 -31.83
N ASP A 235 18.27 3.35 -32.73
CA ASP A 235 17.25 2.36 -32.42
C ASP A 235 17.84 1.16 -31.67
N ALA A 236 18.95 0.61 -32.17
CA ALA A 236 19.62 -0.54 -31.56
C ALA A 236 20.24 -0.20 -30.19
N HIS A 237 20.94 0.93 -30.07
CA HIS A 237 21.45 1.39 -28.77
C HIS A 237 20.32 1.65 -27.77
N THR A 238 19.21 2.24 -28.21
CA THR A 238 18.03 2.46 -27.35
C THR A 238 17.45 1.14 -26.87
N ALA A 239 17.25 0.18 -27.78
CA ALA A 239 16.70 -1.12 -27.45
C ALA A 239 17.61 -1.92 -26.52
N ILE A 240 18.92 -1.96 -26.78
CA ILE A 240 19.91 -2.63 -25.93
C ILE A 240 19.95 -1.98 -24.55
N ALA A 241 20.02 -0.65 -24.46
CA ALA A 241 20.02 0.05 -23.17
C ALA A 241 18.75 -0.26 -22.37
N ASN A 242 17.57 -0.26 -23.00
CA ASN A 242 16.30 -0.60 -22.35
C ASN A 242 16.26 -2.07 -21.89
N LEU A 243 16.74 -3.00 -22.72
CA LEU A 243 16.81 -4.42 -22.38
C LEU A 243 17.80 -4.66 -21.23
N LEU A 244 19.00 -4.10 -21.29
CA LEU A 244 20.01 -4.16 -20.22
C LEU A 244 19.45 -3.57 -18.92
N ALA A 245 18.78 -2.41 -18.99
CA ALA A 245 18.14 -1.80 -17.82
C ALA A 245 17.09 -2.72 -17.19
N ALA A 246 16.34 -3.48 -18.01
CA ALA A 246 15.29 -4.39 -17.56
C ALA A 246 15.79 -5.77 -17.08
N THR A 247 16.94 -6.25 -17.58
CA THR A 247 17.48 -7.59 -17.25
C THR A 247 18.65 -7.55 -16.26
N GLU A 248 19.57 -6.61 -16.44
CA GLU A 248 20.84 -6.50 -15.70
C GLU A 248 20.90 -5.26 -14.79
N GLY A 249 20.07 -4.26 -15.06
CA GLY A 249 19.91 -3.05 -14.27
C GLY A 249 20.47 -1.80 -14.94
N PRO A 250 20.20 -0.60 -14.38
CA PRO A 250 20.52 0.67 -15.03
C PRO A 250 22.03 0.89 -15.21
N GLY A 251 22.88 0.31 -14.36
CA GLY A 251 24.33 0.40 -14.49
C GLY A 251 24.86 -0.25 -15.78
N ALA A 252 24.29 -1.39 -16.20
CA ALA A 252 24.67 -2.05 -17.45
C ALA A 252 24.28 -1.21 -18.68
N ALA A 253 23.09 -0.58 -18.63
CA ALA A 253 22.65 0.35 -19.66
C ALA A 253 23.58 1.58 -19.77
N VAL A 254 23.96 2.17 -18.63
CA VAL A 254 24.94 3.28 -18.58
C VAL A 254 26.28 2.85 -19.14
N ALA A 255 26.80 1.68 -18.76
CA ALA A 255 28.09 1.19 -19.26
C ALA A 255 28.08 1.01 -20.80
N HIS A 256 27.00 0.47 -21.36
CA HIS A 256 26.84 0.34 -22.81
C HIS A 256 26.83 1.71 -23.51
N LEU A 257 26.05 2.67 -22.99
CA LEU A 257 25.92 4.01 -23.57
C LEU A 257 27.15 4.88 -23.37
N ASP A 258 27.92 4.65 -22.30
CA ASP A 258 29.22 5.27 -22.08
C ASP A 258 30.24 4.80 -23.13
N ALA A 259 30.36 3.49 -23.33
CA ALA A 259 31.26 2.93 -24.34
C ALA A 259 30.93 3.43 -25.75
N ALA A 260 29.63 3.46 -26.10
CA ALA A 260 29.17 3.98 -27.38
C ALA A 260 29.42 5.50 -27.49
N GLY A 261 29.07 6.26 -26.46
CA GLY A 261 29.20 7.72 -26.44
C GLY A 261 30.66 8.20 -26.43
N GLU A 262 31.58 7.45 -25.86
CA GLU A 262 33.02 7.74 -25.89
C GLU A 262 33.63 7.45 -27.26
N ARG A 263 33.15 6.41 -27.95
CA ARG A 263 33.53 6.13 -29.34
C ARG A 263 33.01 7.19 -30.30
N PHE A 264 31.85 7.80 -30.01
CA PHE A 264 31.20 8.79 -30.87
C PHE A 264 30.80 10.08 -30.09
N PRO A 265 31.79 10.88 -29.64
CA PRO A 265 31.56 12.00 -28.72
C PRO A 265 30.70 13.14 -29.29
N TYR A 266 30.67 13.30 -30.61
CA TYR A 266 29.93 14.38 -31.29
C TYR A 266 28.57 13.93 -31.84
N HIS A 267 28.17 12.68 -31.66
CA HIS A 267 26.88 12.20 -32.14
C HIS A 267 25.75 12.61 -31.18
N GLN A 268 25.04 13.70 -31.51
CA GLN A 268 24.05 14.34 -30.63
C GLN A 268 23.05 13.36 -30.02
N GLU A 269 22.34 12.56 -30.83
CA GLU A 269 21.29 11.66 -30.33
C GLU A 269 21.84 10.57 -29.40
N LEU A 270 23.09 10.14 -29.61
CA LEU A 270 23.73 9.15 -28.74
C LEU A 270 24.13 9.78 -27.40
N GLN A 271 24.63 11.02 -27.43
CA GLN A 271 24.92 11.77 -26.20
C GLN A 271 23.65 12.11 -25.42
N ARG A 272 22.53 12.37 -26.09
CA ARG A 272 21.21 12.56 -25.45
C ARG A 272 20.71 11.28 -24.80
N LEU A 273 20.87 10.12 -25.46
CA LEU A 273 20.54 8.82 -24.89
C LEU A 273 21.42 8.49 -23.67
N ARG A 274 22.73 8.73 -23.77
CA ARG A 274 23.69 8.62 -22.66
C ARG A 274 23.29 9.53 -21.48
N LEU A 275 22.99 10.80 -21.75
CA LEU A 275 22.51 11.75 -20.76
C LEU A 275 21.24 11.24 -20.06
N ALA A 276 20.29 10.70 -20.82
CA ALA A 276 19.06 10.14 -20.27
C ALA A 276 19.32 8.98 -19.30
N SER A 277 20.28 8.10 -19.60
CA SER A 277 20.65 6.98 -18.73
C SER A 277 21.32 7.42 -17.41
N LEU A 278 22.06 8.53 -17.43
CA LEU A 278 22.80 9.02 -16.26
C LEU A 278 21.93 9.74 -15.23
N ARG A 279 20.76 10.28 -15.63
CA ARG A 279 19.97 11.21 -14.80
C ARG A 279 19.70 10.75 -13.37
N GLN A 280 19.45 9.45 -13.20
CA GLN A 280 19.11 8.84 -11.91
C GLN A 280 20.31 8.17 -11.23
N GLN A 281 21.38 7.88 -11.97
CA GLN A 281 22.55 7.14 -11.46
C GLN A 281 23.66 8.07 -10.99
N ASP A 282 23.92 9.13 -11.74
CA ASP A 282 24.97 10.11 -11.47
C ASP A 282 24.53 11.49 -11.99
N PRO A 283 23.76 12.25 -11.18
CA PRO A 283 23.23 13.54 -11.59
C PRO A 283 24.34 14.58 -11.85
N GLN A 284 25.48 14.47 -11.18
CA GLN A 284 26.60 15.39 -11.35
C GLN A 284 27.25 15.20 -12.73
N ARG A 285 27.63 13.96 -13.07
CA ARG A 285 28.16 13.63 -14.39
C ARG A 285 27.15 13.92 -15.51
N ALA A 286 25.85 13.74 -15.24
CA ALA A 286 24.79 14.10 -16.16
C ALA A 286 24.74 15.62 -16.43
N VAL A 287 24.87 16.48 -15.42
CA VAL A 287 24.94 17.95 -15.61
C VAL A 287 26.12 18.34 -16.48
N GLU A 288 27.29 17.74 -16.26
CA GLU A 288 28.50 18.02 -17.03
C GLU A 288 28.36 17.59 -18.50
N LEU A 289 27.77 16.42 -18.74
CA LEU A 289 27.46 15.95 -20.09
C LEU A 289 26.43 16.87 -20.77
N ALA A 290 25.37 17.27 -20.08
CA ALA A 290 24.38 18.20 -20.61
C ALA A 290 25.00 19.57 -20.94
N GLY A 291 25.95 20.04 -20.12
CA GLY A 291 26.74 21.25 -20.40
C GLY A 291 27.50 21.15 -21.72
N ARG A 292 28.27 20.06 -21.92
CA ARG A 292 29.01 19.82 -23.17
C ARG A 292 28.11 19.71 -24.40
N ILE A 293 26.95 19.05 -24.27
CA ILE A 293 25.97 18.99 -25.36
C ILE A 293 25.47 20.41 -25.68
N CYS A 294 25.14 21.23 -24.68
CA CYS A 294 24.70 22.62 -24.88
C CYS A 294 25.81 23.54 -25.43
N GLU A 295 27.09 23.25 -25.18
CA GLU A 295 28.22 23.99 -25.79
C GLU A 295 28.30 23.75 -27.30
N HIS A 296 28.05 22.51 -27.74
CA HIS A 296 28.04 22.13 -29.16
C HIS A 296 26.69 22.41 -29.84
N HIS A 297 25.59 22.38 -29.09
CA HIS A 297 24.21 22.54 -29.56
C HIS A 297 23.44 23.54 -28.67
N PRO A 298 23.77 24.84 -28.74
CA PRO A 298 23.20 25.85 -27.83
C PRO A 298 21.69 26.06 -27.97
N GLU A 299 21.09 25.65 -29.09
CA GLU A 299 19.66 25.67 -29.38
C GLU A 299 18.91 24.38 -28.97
N ASP A 300 19.57 23.43 -28.31
CA ASP A 300 18.90 22.23 -27.82
C ASP A 300 18.08 22.54 -26.55
N ALA A 301 16.83 22.99 -26.77
CA ALA A 301 15.88 23.29 -25.70
C ALA A 301 15.63 22.09 -24.78
N TRP A 302 15.64 20.88 -25.34
CA TRP A 302 15.47 19.66 -24.56
C TRP A 302 16.65 19.45 -23.61
N THR A 303 17.89 19.54 -24.09
CA THR A 303 19.08 19.34 -23.24
C THR A 303 19.17 20.41 -22.15
N ARG A 304 18.83 21.67 -22.46
CA ARG A 304 18.76 22.74 -21.45
C ARG A 304 17.72 22.45 -20.36
N LYS A 305 16.53 22.02 -20.74
CA LYS A 305 15.47 21.59 -19.80
C LYS A 305 15.94 20.42 -18.93
N GLU A 306 16.60 19.42 -19.52
CA GLU A 306 17.13 18.28 -18.77
C GLU A 306 18.25 18.70 -17.82
N ARG A 307 19.12 19.63 -18.24
CA ARG A 307 20.14 20.23 -17.35
C ARG A 307 19.51 20.98 -16.20
N ALA A 308 18.41 21.71 -16.42
CA ALA A 308 17.68 22.40 -15.35
C ALA A 308 17.15 21.41 -14.29
N LEU A 309 16.55 20.29 -14.71
CA LEU A 309 16.12 19.22 -13.80
C LEU A 309 17.28 18.64 -12.99
N LEU A 310 18.43 18.42 -13.63
CA LEU A 310 19.60 17.87 -12.96
C LEU A 310 20.23 18.87 -11.99
N LEU A 311 20.31 20.15 -12.36
CA LEU A 311 20.78 21.24 -11.48
C LEU A 311 19.88 21.40 -10.26
N GLN A 312 18.55 21.28 -10.44
CA GLN A 312 17.59 21.27 -9.35
C GLN A 312 17.90 20.15 -8.34
N ARG A 313 18.14 18.92 -8.81
CA ARG A 313 18.47 17.78 -7.92
C ARG A 313 19.75 17.99 -7.13
N LEU A 314 20.69 18.76 -7.68
CA LEU A 314 21.94 19.16 -7.02
C LEU A 314 21.77 20.39 -6.11
N GLY A 315 20.55 20.93 -5.94
CA GLY A 315 20.26 22.11 -5.13
C GLY A 315 20.64 23.45 -5.78
N ARG A 316 21.03 23.44 -7.07
CA ARG A 316 21.47 24.62 -7.83
C ARG A 316 20.28 25.32 -8.52
N THR A 317 19.30 25.72 -7.72
CA THR A 317 17.98 26.19 -8.19
C THR A 317 18.05 27.44 -9.08
N ALA A 318 18.92 28.40 -8.78
CA ALA A 318 19.04 29.63 -9.57
C ALA A 318 19.52 29.35 -11.01
N GLU A 319 20.50 28.46 -11.15
CA GLU A 319 21.00 28.04 -12.46
C GLU A 319 19.96 27.21 -13.22
N ALA A 320 19.16 26.40 -12.52
CA ALA A 320 18.06 25.67 -13.12
C ALA A 320 17.02 26.61 -13.76
N PHE A 321 16.63 27.71 -13.10
CA PHE A 321 15.75 28.71 -13.69
C PHE A 321 16.36 29.39 -14.92
N ALA A 322 17.66 29.71 -14.89
CA ALA A 322 18.33 30.33 -16.04
C ALA A 322 18.33 29.41 -17.28
N GLU A 323 18.54 28.10 -17.10
CA GLU A 323 18.44 27.12 -18.19
C GLU A 323 17.01 26.97 -18.71
N LEU A 324 15.99 27.03 -17.83
CA LEU A 324 14.58 27.05 -18.26
C LEU A 324 14.20 28.31 -19.03
N ASP A 325 14.70 29.48 -18.62
CA ASP A 325 14.48 30.73 -19.35
C ASP A 325 15.17 30.70 -20.72
N ALA A 326 16.33 30.04 -20.84
CA ALA A 326 16.96 29.78 -22.12
C ALA A 326 16.14 28.80 -22.98
N ALA A 327 15.69 27.67 -22.42
CA ALA A 327 14.85 26.70 -23.11
C ALA A 327 13.53 27.31 -23.60
N THR A 328 12.87 28.12 -22.76
CA THR A 328 11.60 28.79 -23.08
C THR A 328 11.78 29.85 -24.18
N ARG A 329 12.94 30.52 -24.25
CA ARG A 329 13.24 31.44 -25.37
C ARG A 329 13.41 30.71 -26.70
N ILE A 330 14.00 29.52 -26.68
CA ILE A 330 14.21 28.70 -27.88
C ILE A 330 12.89 28.10 -28.35
N ASP A 331 12.14 27.47 -27.42
CA ASP A 331 10.83 26.89 -27.69
C ASP A 331 9.81 27.33 -26.61
N PRO A 332 9.07 28.43 -26.85
CA PRO A 332 8.05 28.92 -25.93
C PRO A 332 6.83 28.01 -25.82
N ARG A 333 6.65 27.09 -26.78
CA ARG A 333 5.47 26.21 -26.87
C ARG A 333 5.76 24.78 -26.45
N ALA A 334 6.99 24.47 -26.01
CA ALA A 334 7.30 23.20 -25.38
C ALA A 334 6.55 23.04 -24.05
N GLU A 335 5.52 22.20 -24.03
CA GLU A 335 4.73 21.88 -22.84
C GLU A 335 5.62 21.28 -21.74
N SER A 336 6.58 20.43 -22.11
CA SER A 336 7.52 19.82 -21.16
C SER A 336 8.39 20.85 -20.42
N THR A 337 8.70 22.01 -21.01
CA THR A 337 9.45 23.09 -20.35
C THR A 337 8.61 23.77 -19.27
N TRP A 338 7.34 24.04 -19.56
CA TRP A 338 6.39 24.59 -18.58
C TRP A 338 6.13 23.64 -17.41
N ASN A 339 6.07 22.33 -17.67
CA ASN A 339 5.95 21.31 -16.62
C ASN A 339 7.14 21.33 -15.66
N VAL A 340 8.37 21.34 -16.20
CA VAL A 340 9.59 21.39 -15.38
C VAL A 340 9.65 22.69 -14.57
N ARG A 341 9.25 23.82 -15.16
CA ARG A 341 9.15 25.09 -14.44
C ARG A 341 8.18 25.02 -13.28
N GLY A 342 6.99 24.43 -13.49
CA GLY A 342 6.00 24.22 -12.44
C GLY A 342 6.54 23.36 -11.29
N THR A 343 7.21 22.24 -11.60
CA THR A 343 7.84 21.38 -10.58
C THR A 343 8.91 22.12 -9.77
N LEU A 344 9.79 22.89 -10.42
CA LEU A 344 10.82 23.67 -9.72
C LEU A 344 10.21 24.76 -8.80
N LEU A 345 9.11 25.39 -9.24
CA LEU A 345 8.37 26.36 -8.44
C LEU A 345 7.66 25.72 -7.25
N GLU A 346 7.12 24.50 -7.42
CA GLU A 346 6.49 23.73 -6.36
C GLU A 346 7.49 23.39 -5.25
N GLU A 347 8.68 22.89 -5.60
CA GLU A 347 9.73 22.52 -4.65
C GLU A 347 10.32 23.70 -3.89
N THR A 348 10.31 24.89 -4.51
CA THR A 348 10.72 26.15 -3.88
C THR A 348 9.58 26.81 -3.07
N GLY A 349 8.40 26.19 -3.01
CA GLY A 349 7.24 26.67 -2.24
C GLY A 349 6.42 27.77 -2.93
N ARG A 350 6.72 28.11 -4.18
CA ARG A 350 6.03 29.15 -4.98
C ARG A 350 4.80 28.57 -5.70
N LEU A 351 3.85 28.08 -4.91
CA LEU A 351 2.71 27.27 -5.41
C LEU A 351 1.82 28.01 -6.42
N ASP A 352 1.58 29.31 -6.25
CA ASP A 352 0.72 30.09 -7.15
C ASP A 352 1.32 30.23 -8.57
N GLU A 353 2.63 30.40 -8.64
CA GLU A 353 3.37 30.46 -9.89
C GLU A 353 3.49 29.07 -10.51
N ALA A 354 3.66 28.03 -9.69
CA ALA A 354 3.64 26.64 -10.14
C ALA A 354 2.32 26.30 -10.85
N ARG A 355 1.17 26.65 -10.26
CA ARG A 355 -0.15 26.49 -10.88
C ARG A 355 -0.25 27.23 -12.21
N SER A 356 0.25 28.46 -12.28
CA SER A 356 0.26 29.25 -13.50
C SER A 356 1.09 28.59 -14.62
N ALA A 357 2.23 27.99 -14.27
CA ALA A 357 3.06 27.23 -15.20
C ALA A 357 2.36 25.95 -15.68
N PHE A 358 1.72 25.18 -14.80
CA PHE A 358 0.94 24.00 -15.19
C PHE A 358 -0.25 24.36 -16.07
N ARG A 359 -0.96 25.47 -15.80
CA ARG A 359 -2.01 26.00 -16.70
C ARG A 359 -1.45 26.35 -18.08
N ALA A 360 -0.27 26.97 -18.15
CA ALA A 360 0.37 27.29 -19.42
C ALA A 360 0.67 26.02 -20.23
N SER A 361 1.16 24.97 -19.58
CA SER A 361 1.38 23.66 -20.20
C SER A 361 0.07 23.06 -20.73
N LEU A 362 -0.97 23.01 -19.91
CA LEU A 362 -2.26 22.40 -20.28
C LEU A 362 -3.01 23.16 -21.38
N ARG A 363 -2.78 24.47 -21.54
CA ARG A 363 -3.29 25.25 -22.68
C ARG A 363 -2.65 24.86 -24.02
N VAL A 364 -1.41 24.35 -23.99
CA VAL A 364 -0.74 23.82 -25.17
C VAL A 364 -1.29 22.43 -25.48
N THR A 365 -1.31 21.54 -24.49
CA THR A 365 -1.86 20.19 -24.62
C THR A 365 -2.45 19.73 -23.29
N VAL A 366 -3.77 19.54 -23.27
CA VAL A 366 -4.50 19.04 -22.09
C VAL A 366 -4.27 17.54 -21.84
N ASP A 367 -3.76 16.83 -22.84
CA ASP A 367 -3.51 15.39 -22.83
C ASP A 367 -2.21 15.01 -22.07
N GLN A 368 -2.00 15.62 -20.90
CA GLN A 368 -0.78 15.50 -20.10
C GLN A 368 -1.14 15.12 -18.66
N PRO A 369 -1.24 13.82 -18.34
CA PRO A 369 -1.66 13.32 -17.03
C PRO A 369 -0.91 13.97 -15.86
N TRP A 370 0.41 14.01 -15.96
CA TRP A 370 1.28 14.58 -14.93
C TRP A 370 0.99 16.06 -14.64
N ALA A 371 0.68 16.85 -15.67
CA ALA A 371 0.42 18.27 -15.51
C ALA A 371 -0.94 18.54 -14.84
N ILE A 372 -1.95 17.71 -15.12
CA ILE A 372 -3.26 17.75 -14.42
C ILE A 372 -3.06 17.44 -12.94
N GLU A 373 -2.35 16.34 -12.63
CA GLU A 373 -2.10 15.93 -11.25
C GLU A 373 -1.26 16.97 -10.48
N ALA A 374 -0.21 17.51 -11.09
CA ALA A 374 0.64 18.52 -10.47
C ALA A 374 -0.09 19.86 -10.24
N LEU A 375 -0.99 20.25 -11.15
CA LEU A 375 -1.87 21.40 -10.96
C LEU A 375 -2.76 21.24 -9.72
N LEU A 376 -3.35 20.06 -9.52
CA LEU A 376 -4.19 19.81 -8.36
C LEU A 376 -3.38 19.67 -7.07
N ARG A 377 -2.19 19.06 -7.12
CA ARG A 377 -1.30 18.92 -5.96
C ARG A 377 -0.83 20.27 -5.43
N SER A 378 -0.67 21.26 -6.30
CA SER A 378 -0.27 22.63 -5.94
C SER A 378 -1.43 23.52 -5.44
N CYS A 379 -2.63 22.95 -5.27
CA CYS A 379 -3.77 23.62 -4.66
C CYS A 379 -3.77 23.47 -3.12
N SER A 380 -4.15 24.53 -2.40
CA SER A 380 -4.17 24.56 -0.93
C SER A 380 -5.52 24.22 -0.30
N GLY A 381 -6.56 23.90 -1.08
CA GLY A 381 -7.89 23.57 -0.57
C GLY A 381 -8.86 23.02 -1.62
N ALA A 382 -9.99 22.48 -1.15
CA ALA A 382 -11.00 21.83 -2.01
C ALA A 382 -11.62 22.79 -3.04
N SER A 383 -11.96 24.03 -2.65
CA SER A 383 -12.55 25.02 -3.56
C SER A 383 -11.61 25.36 -4.73
N GLN A 384 -10.30 25.48 -4.45
CA GLN A 384 -9.31 25.71 -5.49
C GLN A 384 -9.15 24.49 -6.41
N ARG A 385 -9.13 23.27 -5.86
CA ARG A 385 -9.11 22.04 -6.66
C ARG A 385 -10.31 21.96 -7.60
N THR A 386 -11.52 22.29 -7.13
CA THR A 386 -12.73 22.34 -7.97
C THR A 386 -12.61 23.38 -9.09
N ALA A 387 -12.08 24.57 -8.80
CA ALA A 387 -11.87 25.61 -9.82
C ALA A 387 -10.83 25.17 -10.88
N GLU A 388 -9.72 24.57 -10.46
CA GLU A 388 -8.71 24.05 -11.39
C GLU A 388 -9.23 22.89 -12.24
N LEU A 389 -10.06 22.00 -11.68
CA LEU A 389 -10.75 20.97 -12.45
C LEU A 389 -11.72 21.56 -13.48
N GLY A 390 -12.38 22.67 -13.15
CA GLY A 390 -13.18 23.44 -14.12
C GLY A 390 -12.34 23.92 -15.30
N PHE A 391 -11.17 24.50 -15.03
CA PHE A 391 -10.21 24.89 -16.07
C PHE A 391 -9.77 23.70 -16.93
N VAL A 392 -9.39 22.57 -16.31
CA VAL A 392 -8.97 21.37 -17.06
C VAL A 392 -10.11 20.86 -17.94
N TRP A 393 -11.35 20.88 -17.45
CA TRP A 393 -12.52 20.47 -18.23
C TRP A 393 -12.78 21.40 -19.43
N GLU A 394 -12.64 22.70 -19.26
CA GLU A 394 -12.74 23.67 -20.36
C GLU A 394 -11.66 23.40 -21.42
N GLU A 395 -10.43 23.09 -21.01
CA GLU A 395 -9.36 22.73 -21.93
C GLU A 395 -9.62 21.40 -22.65
N ILE A 396 -10.19 20.41 -21.95
CA ILE A 396 -10.66 19.14 -22.54
C ILE A 396 -11.71 19.37 -23.63
N ARG A 397 -12.63 20.32 -23.43
CA ARG A 397 -13.66 20.66 -24.43
C ARG A 397 -13.11 21.51 -25.57
N ARG A 398 -12.16 22.41 -25.28
CA ARG A 398 -11.56 23.33 -26.26
C ARG A 398 -10.61 22.60 -27.21
N GLN A 399 -9.88 21.61 -26.72
CA GLN A 399 -8.86 20.89 -27.46
C GLN A 399 -9.42 19.57 -28.01
N ALA A 400 -8.91 19.13 -29.15
CA ALA A 400 -9.21 17.79 -29.63
C ALA A 400 -8.53 16.77 -28.71
N LEU A 401 -9.32 16.03 -27.92
CA LEU A 401 -8.86 14.94 -27.06
C LEU A 401 -8.11 13.88 -27.86
N VAL A 402 -6.94 13.43 -27.43
CA VAL A 402 -6.15 12.45 -28.20
C VAL A 402 -5.73 11.22 -27.39
N GLY A 403 -5.86 11.24 -26.07
CA GLY A 403 -5.29 10.16 -25.24
C GLY A 403 -5.62 10.23 -23.74
N GLU A 404 -4.57 10.17 -22.92
CA GLU A 404 -4.60 9.87 -21.47
C GLU A 404 -5.14 10.99 -20.57
N GLY A 405 -5.27 12.22 -21.08
CA GLY A 405 -5.73 13.38 -20.32
C GLY A 405 -7.13 13.21 -19.73
N ILE A 406 -8.04 12.51 -20.43
CA ILE A 406 -9.39 12.23 -19.90
C ILE A 406 -9.36 11.22 -18.75
N LEU A 407 -8.45 10.24 -18.79
CA LEU A 407 -8.27 9.28 -17.71
C LEU A 407 -7.67 9.94 -16.48
N ALA A 408 -6.66 10.80 -16.69
CA ALA A 408 -6.06 11.62 -15.64
C ALA A 408 -7.08 12.58 -15.04
N TYR A 409 -7.88 13.25 -15.86
CA TYR A 409 -8.97 14.11 -15.40
C TYR A 409 -9.97 13.35 -14.54
N ARG A 410 -10.44 12.17 -14.98
CA ARG A 410 -11.34 11.34 -14.19
C ARG A 410 -10.72 10.96 -12.85
N HIS A 411 -9.44 10.60 -12.82
CA HIS A 411 -8.74 10.26 -11.59
C HIS A 411 -8.65 11.45 -10.65
N ALA A 412 -8.25 12.61 -11.18
CA ALA A 412 -8.13 13.88 -10.49
C ALA A 412 -9.47 14.44 -9.95
N ALA A 413 -10.57 14.19 -10.67
CA ALA A 413 -11.90 14.64 -10.31
C ALA A 413 -12.61 13.71 -9.31
N ASP A 414 -12.17 12.45 -9.19
CA ASP A 414 -12.73 11.48 -8.25
C ASP A 414 -12.49 11.96 -6.80
N GLY A 415 -13.56 11.99 -5.99
CA GLY A 415 -13.52 12.53 -4.62
C GLY A 415 -13.59 14.06 -4.52
N VAL A 416 -13.37 14.81 -5.61
CA VAL A 416 -13.46 16.28 -5.63
C VAL A 416 -14.79 16.77 -6.19
N LEU A 417 -15.24 16.19 -7.31
CA LEU A 417 -16.52 16.52 -7.93
C LEU A 417 -17.63 15.58 -7.46
N ASP A 418 -18.87 16.05 -7.54
CA ASP A 418 -20.04 15.19 -7.37
C ASP A 418 -19.99 14.03 -8.39
N PRO A 419 -20.17 12.77 -7.98
CA PRO A 419 -20.05 11.61 -8.87
C PRO A 419 -21.00 11.64 -10.07
N ALA A 420 -22.19 12.23 -9.94
CA ALA A 420 -23.15 12.33 -11.03
C ALA A 420 -22.78 13.47 -12.00
N ALA A 421 -22.28 14.60 -11.49
CA ALA A 421 -21.73 15.68 -12.30
C ALA A 421 -20.51 15.20 -13.14
N LEU A 422 -19.59 14.48 -12.50
CA LEU A 422 -18.44 13.88 -13.21
C LEU A 422 -18.90 12.86 -14.25
N LEU A 423 -19.90 12.02 -13.94
CA LEU A 423 -20.46 11.09 -14.91
C LEU A 423 -21.04 11.79 -16.15
N ALA A 424 -21.72 12.92 -15.96
CA ALA A 424 -22.28 13.71 -17.07
C ALA A 424 -21.18 14.26 -17.98
N GLN A 425 -20.11 14.81 -17.41
CA GLN A 425 -18.93 15.27 -18.17
C GLN A 425 -18.28 14.13 -18.94
N LEU A 426 -18.05 12.98 -18.31
CA LEU A 426 -17.43 11.82 -18.99
C LEU A 426 -18.31 11.25 -20.12
N ARG A 427 -19.64 11.35 -20.00
CA ARG A 427 -20.56 11.02 -21.10
C ARG A 427 -20.42 12.00 -22.26
N GLU A 428 -20.33 13.30 -22.02
CA GLU A 428 -20.07 14.31 -23.05
C GLU A 428 -18.76 14.01 -23.80
N ALA A 429 -17.68 13.72 -23.08
CA ALA A 429 -16.39 13.36 -23.71
C ALA A 429 -16.47 12.06 -24.53
N PHE A 430 -17.18 11.05 -24.01
CA PHE A 430 -17.41 9.79 -24.71
C PHE A 430 -18.24 9.97 -26.00
N GLU A 431 -19.30 10.77 -25.96
CA GLU A 431 -20.13 11.08 -27.13
C GLU A 431 -19.38 11.89 -28.18
N ALA A 432 -18.52 12.82 -27.74
CA ALA A 432 -17.68 13.61 -28.63
C ALA A 432 -16.61 12.76 -29.33
N ARG A 433 -16.05 11.75 -28.65
CA ARG A 433 -14.97 10.89 -29.13
C ARG A 433 -15.20 9.40 -28.86
N PRO A 434 -16.20 8.77 -29.54
CA PRO A 434 -16.49 7.36 -29.40
C PRO A 434 -15.40 6.46 -30.03
N ASP A 435 -14.48 7.02 -30.79
CA ASP A 435 -13.30 6.36 -31.34
C ASP A 435 -12.14 6.23 -30.32
N LEU A 436 -12.17 6.99 -29.23
CA LEU A 436 -11.11 7.04 -28.21
C LEU A 436 -11.40 6.07 -27.06
N TRP A 437 -10.72 4.92 -27.00
CA TRP A 437 -10.95 3.92 -25.94
C TRP A 437 -10.73 4.46 -24.52
N GLN A 438 -9.89 5.49 -24.34
CA GLN A 438 -9.66 6.15 -23.06
C GLN A 438 -10.94 6.80 -22.52
N ALA A 439 -11.78 7.39 -23.38
CA ALA A 439 -13.06 7.97 -22.97
C ALA A 439 -14.05 6.89 -22.51
N TRP A 440 -14.06 5.74 -23.20
CA TRP A 440 -14.84 4.57 -22.77
C TRP A 440 -14.39 4.08 -21.40
N ILE A 441 -13.08 3.94 -21.17
CA ILE A 441 -12.54 3.49 -19.89
C ILE A 441 -12.81 4.50 -18.78
N ALA A 442 -12.68 5.81 -19.03
CA ALA A 442 -12.99 6.84 -18.05
C ALA A 442 -14.46 6.74 -17.58
N LEU A 443 -15.38 6.61 -18.54
CA LEU A 443 -16.80 6.39 -18.27
C LEU A 443 -17.04 5.08 -17.52
N LEU A 444 -16.41 3.98 -17.97
CA LEU A 444 -16.53 2.65 -17.36
C LEU A 444 -16.07 2.65 -15.90
N ARG A 445 -14.89 3.23 -15.62
CA ARG A 445 -14.35 3.36 -14.26
C ARG A 445 -15.28 4.20 -13.38
N GLN A 446 -15.92 5.24 -13.93
CA GLN A 446 -16.89 6.03 -13.18
C GLN A 446 -18.19 5.25 -12.88
N LEU A 447 -18.67 4.44 -13.83
CA LEU A 447 -19.83 3.56 -13.59
C LEU A 447 -19.53 2.52 -12.51
N VAL A 448 -18.35 1.91 -12.54
CA VAL A 448 -17.88 0.97 -11.50
C VAL A 448 -17.78 1.68 -10.14
N ARG A 449 -17.20 2.89 -10.11
CA ARG A 449 -17.11 3.73 -8.90
C ARG A 449 -18.47 4.01 -8.28
N MET A 450 -19.48 4.26 -9.11
CA MET A 450 -20.88 4.49 -8.71
C MET A 450 -21.68 3.20 -8.47
N ARG A 451 -21.04 2.02 -8.58
CA ARG A 451 -21.67 0.69 -8.45
C ARG A 451 -22.82 0.44 -9.44
N ARG A 452 -22.81 1.12 -10.58
CA ARG A 452 -23.75 0.90 -11.70
C ARG A 452 -23.24 -0.27 -12.57
N LEU A 453 -23.16 -1.45 -11.94
CA LEU A 453 -22.46 -2.61 -12.52
C LEU A 453 -23.13 -3.16 -13.79
N SER A 454 -24.47 -3.08 -13.89
CA SER A 454 -25.20 -3.51 -15.10
C SER A 454 -24.78 -2.70 -16.34
N GLU A 455 -24.79 -1.38 -16.23
CA GLU A 455 -24.34 -0.47 -17.30
C GLU A 455 -22.84 -0.64 -17.57
N ALA A 456 -22.03 -0.86 -16.53
CA ALA A 456 -20.60 -1.10 -16.70
C ALA A 456 -20.33 -2.40 -17.48
N VAL A 457 -21.07 -3.48 -17.20
CA VAL A 457 -20.92 -4.76 -17.91
C VAL A 457 -21.28 -4.62 -19.39
N GLU A 458 -22.37 -3.91 -19.71
CA GLU A 458 -22.78 -3.65 -21.08
C GLU A 458 -21.74 -2.81 -21.83
N LEU A 459 -21.27 -1.72 -21.20
CA LEU A 459 -20.25 -0.84 -21.79
C LEU A 459 -18.91 -1.58 -21.98
N ALA A 460 -18.50 -2.42 -21.03
CA ALA A 460 -17.29 -3.23 -21.12
C ALA A 460 -17.36 -4.25 -22.28
N GLN A 461 -18.53 -4.84 -22.52
CA GLN A 461 -18.72 -5.75 -23.65
C GLN A 461 -18.56 -5.00 -24.99
N ARG A 462 -19.25 -3.87 -25.14
CA ARG A 462 -19.13 -3.02 -26.34
C ARG A 462 -17.70 -2.50 -26.55
N LEU A 463 -16.99 -2.17 -25.46
CA LEU A 463 -15.58 -1.78 -25.49
C LEU A 463 -14.71 -2.91 -26.06
N ALA A 464 -14.87 -4.15 -25.58
CA ALA A 464 -14.10 -5.30 -26.06
C ALA A 464 -14.39 -5.64 -27.52
N GLU A 465 -15.65 -5.50 -27.96
CA GLU A 465 -16.06 -5.70 -29.36
C GLU A 465 -15.48 -4.62 -30.28
N ARG A 466 -15.44 -3.37 -29.82
CA ARG A 466 -14.93 -2.24 -30.61
C ARG A 466 -13.39 -2.21 -30.69
N PHE A 467 -12.72 -2.57 -29.60
CA PHE A 467 -11.27 -2.42 -29.44
C PHE A 467 -10.56 -3.75 -29.06
N PRO A 468 -10.79 -4.85 -29.79
CA PRO A 468 -10.33 -6.18 -29.37
C PRO A 468 -8.80 -6.34 -29.36
N LEU A 469 -8.06 -5.45 -30.03
CA LEU A 469 -6.59 -5.46 -30.12
C LEU A 469 -5.93 -4.39 -29.25
N VAL A 470 -6.65 -3.80 -28.30
CA VAL A 470 -6.09 -2.88 -27.31
C VAL A 470 -5.98 -3.63 -25.97
N PRO A 471 -4.77 -3.98 -25.50
CA PRO A 471 -4.60 -4.76 -24.26
C PRO A 471 -5.35 -4.13 -23.06
N GLY A 472 -5.32 -2.80 -22.94
CA GLY A 472 -5.92 -2.11 -21.80
C GLY A 472 -7.44 -2.24 -21.70
N THR A 473 -8.12 -2.50 -22.80
CA THR A 473 -9.56 -2.73 -22.78
C THR A 473 -9.92 -4.02 -22.06
N TRP A 474 -9.17 -5.10 -22.32
CA TRP A 474 -9.34 -6.38 -21.67
C TRP A 474 -8.99 -6.34 -20.18
N ARG A 475 -8.01 -5.51 -19.78
CA ARG A 475 -7.74 -5.25 -18.35
C ARG A 475 -8.94 -4.62 -17.66
N GLU A 476 -9.60 -3.64 -18.27
CA GLU A 476 -10.79 -3.02 -17.67
C GLU A 476 -12.02 -3.93 -17.72
N VAL A 477 -12.19 -4.71 -18.79
CA VAL A 477 -13.23 -5.74 -18.85
C VAL A 477 -13.04 -6.74 -17.71
N ALA A 478 -11.82 -7.20 -17.47
CA ALA A 478 -11.51 -8.06 -16.34
C ALA A 478 -11.90 -7.41 -15.00
N GLN A 479 -11.55 -6.14 -14.78
CA GLN A 479 -11.92 -5.41 -13.57
C GLN A 479 -13.45 -5.37 -13.37
N VAL A 480 -14.21 -5.07 -14.43
CA VAL A 480 -15.68 -5.02 -14.36
C VAL A 480 -16.26 -6.40 -14.05
N ARG A 481 -15.73 -7.46 -14.67
CA ARG A 481 -16.13 -8.85 -14.41
C ARG A 481 -15.80 -9.25 -12.97
N ALA A 482 -14.65 -8.84 -12.44
CA ALA A 482 -14.24 -9.06 -11.06
C ALA A 482 -15.21 -8.40 -10.06
N GLU A 483 -15.57 -7.14 -10.28
CA GLU A 483 -16.55 -6.40 -9.48
C GLU A 483 -17.95 -7.03 -9.56
N ASN A 484 -18.31 -7.58 -10.72
CA ASN A 484 -19.57 -8.31 -10.91
C ASN A 484 -19.54 -9.74 -10.34
N GLY A 485 -18.38 -10.24 -9.88
CA GLY A 485 -18.22 -11.61 -9.35
C GLY A 485 -18.10 -12.72 -10.39
N GLU A 486 -17.80 -12.37 -11.65
CA GLU A 486 -17.67 -13.32 -12.76
C GLU A 486 -16.20 -13.76 -12.95
N THR A 487 -15.66 -14.52 -12.00
CA THR A 487 -14.22 -14.84 -11.92
C THR A 487 -13.66 -15.58 -13.15
N ASP A 488 -14.42 -16.48 -13.78
CA ASP A 488 -13.93 -17.19 -14.99
C ASP A 488 -13.80 -16.26 -16.20
N LYS A 489 -14.75 -15.33 -16.37
CA LYS A 489 -14.70 -14.33 -17.44
C LYS A 489 -13.63 -13.28 -17.17
N GLU A 490 -13.38 -12.95 -15.91
CA GLU A 490 -12.24 -12.13 -15.50
C GLU A 490 -10.92 -12.78 -15.90
N LYS A 491 -10.69 -14.05 -15.52
CA LYS A 491 -9.48 -14.80 -15.90
C LYS A 491 -9.27 -14.79 -17.43
N LYS A 492 -10.32 -15.11 -18.19
CA LYS A 492 -10.26 -15.11 -19.66
C LYS A 492 -9.91 -13.74 -20.26
N ALA A 493 -10.45 -12.66 -19.69
CA ALA A 493 -10.12 -11.30 -20.12
C ALA A 493 -8.66 -10.95 -19.80
N LEU A 494 -8.15 -11.32 -18.62
CA LEU A 494 -6.74 -11.12 -18.25
C LEU A 494 -5.79 -11.95 -19.13
N GLU A 495 -6.13 -13.21 -19.42
CA GLU A 495 -5.39 -14.05 -20.37
C GLU A 495 -5.34 -13.42 -21.76
N THR A 496 -6.44 -12.84 -22.23
CA THR A 496 -6.48 -12.12 -23.51
C THR A 496 -5.60 -10.87 -23.47
N ALA A 497 -5.63 -10.11 -22.37
CA ALA A 497 -4.74 -8.95 -22.20
C ALA A 497 -3.26 -9.35 -22.22
N LEU A 498 -2.89 -10.48 -21.59
CA LEU A 498 -1.52 -11.01 -21.58
C LEU A 498 -1.11 -11.61 -22.93
N ALA A 499 -2.03 -12.20 -23.68
CA ALA A 499 -1.74 -12.64 -25.04
C ALA A 499 -1.37 -11.46 -25.95
N LEU A 500 -2.01 -10.30 -25.77
CA LEU A 500 -1.72 -9.08 -26.51
C LEU A 500 -0.47 -8.34 -25.98
N ASN A 501 -0.20 -8.41 -24.68
CA ASN A 501 0.99 -7.83 -24.05
C ASN A 501 1.55 -8.76 -22.94
N PRO A 502 2.48 -9.68 -23.30
CA PRO A 502 3.02 -10.66 -22.35
C PRO A 502 3.83 -10.06 -21.20
N ARG A 503 4.37 -8.86 -21.38
CA ARG A 503 5.24 -8.19 -20.38
C ARG A 503 4.45 -7.33 -19.38
N TRP A 504 3.12 -7.36 -19.42
CA TRP A 504 2.30 -6.51 -18.57
C TRP A 504 2.19 -7.04 -17.14
N THR A 505 3.17 -6.70 -16.30
CA THR A 505 3.31 -7.25 -14.94
C THR A 505 2.13 -6.94 -14.02
N ASP A 506 1.45 -5.82 -14.20
CA ASP A 506 0.21 -5.51 -13.48
C ASP A 506 -0.91 -6.51 -13.78
N VAL A 507 -1.11 -6.86 -15.05
CA VAL A 507 -2.14 -7.83 -15.46
C VAL A 507 -1.77 -9.23 -14.99
N VAL A 508 -0.48 -9.58 -15.00
CA VAL A 508 0.02 -10.83 -14.40
C VAL A 508 -0.38 -10.92 -12.92
N ARG A 509 -0.17 -9.85 -12.14
CA ARG A 509 -0.56 -9.83 -10.72
C ARG A 509 -2.07 -9.92 -10.52
N LEU A 510 -2.87 -9.28 -11.38
CA LEU A 510 -4.33 -9.43 -11.34
C LEU A 510 -4.77 -10.86 -11.66
N LEU A 511 -4.15 -11.51 -12.64
CA LEU A 511 -4.44 -12.90 -12.98
C LEU A 511 -4.01 -13.86 -11.87
N ALA A 512 -2.84 -13.62 -11.28
CA ALA A 512 -2.36 -14.33 -10.10
C ALA A 512 -3.39 -14.23 -8.96
N ALA A 513 -3.81 -13.02 -8.59
CA ALA A 513 -4.84 -12.80 -7.57
C ALA A 513 -6.18 -13.48 -7.90
N ALA A 514 -6.59 -13.50 -9.17
CA ALA A 514 -7.79 -14.21 -9.61
C ALA A 514 -7.68 -15.74 -9.42
N HIS A 515 -6.54 -16.35 -9.76
CA HIS A 515 -6.29 -17.77 -9.49
C HIS A 515 -6.15 -18.09 -8.00
N GLU A 516 -5.53 -17.19 -7.22
CA GLU A 516 -5.40 -17.33 -5.77
C GLU A 516 -6.75 -17.32 -5.05
N ARG A 517 -7.72 -16.50 -5.50
CA ARG A 517 -9.10 -16.51 -4.96
C ARG A 517 -9.79 -17.85 -5.18
N THR A 518 -9.46 -18.56 -6.25
CA THR A 518 -9.95 -19.91 -6.54
C THR A 518 -9.08 -21.05 -5.97
N GLY A 519 -7.99 -20.73 -5.26
CA GLY A 519 -7.09 -21.72 -4.66
C GLY A 519 -6.12 -22.41 -5.63
N GLU A 520 -5.99 -21.91 -6.87
CA GLU A 520 -5.18 -22.53 -7.94
C GLU A 520 -3.68 -22.16 -7.83
N LEU A 521 -3.06 -22.36 -6.66
CA LEU A 521 -1.70 -21.86 -6.33
C LEU A 521 -0.59 -22.35 -7.28
N ALA A 522 -0.71 -23.56 -7.83
CA ALA A 522 0.26 -24.06 -8.81
C ALA A 522 0.27 -23.23 -10.11
N LYS A 523 -0.91 -22.82 -10.59
CA LYS A 523 -1.00 -21.94 -11.78
C LYS A 523 -0.50 -20.54 -11.48
N VAL A 524 -0.73 -20.04 -10.24
CA VAL A 524 -0.21 -18.76 -9.78
C VAL A 524 1.32 -18.76 -9.87
N GLN A 525 1.97 -19.81 -9.36
CA GLN A 525 3.42 -19.98 -9.46
C GLN A 525 3.89 -19.98 -10.92
N GLU A 526 3.28 -20.79 -11.79
CA GLU A 526 3.64 -20.88 -13.22
C GLU A 526 3.56 -19.52 -13.92
N VAL A 527 2.44 -18.80 -13.71
CA VAL A 527 2.20 -17.49 -14.32
C VAL A 527 3.23 -16.46 -13.84
N LEU A 528 3.55 -16.43 -12.54
CA LEU A 528 4.54 -15.52 -11.97
C LEU A 528 5.97 -15.87 -12.42
N GLU A 529 6.35 -17.15 -12.48
CA GLU A 529 7.67 -17.59 -12.92
C GLU A 529 7.93 -17.22 -14.38
N ARG A 530 6.94 -17.43 -15.26
CA ARG A 530 7.02 -17.00 -16.66
C ARG A 530 7.17 -15.49 -16.79
N ALA A 531 6.43 -14.72 -15.98
CA ALA A 531 6.54 -13.26 -15.99
C ALA A 531 7.89 -12.77 -15.45
N ILE A 532 8.45 -13.43 -14.42
CA ILE A 532 9.78 -13.12 -13.88
C ILE A 532 10.88 -13.43 -14.89
N ALA A 533 10.73 -14.49 -15.70
CA ALA A 533 11.67 -14.78 -16.78
C ALA A 533 11.72 -13.65 -17.82
N ALA A 534 10.57 -13.03 -18.12
CA ALA A 534 10.49 -11.89 -19.04
C ALA A 534 10.89 -10.54 -18.39
N SER A 535 10.66 -10.39 -17.09
CA SER A 535 10.94 -9.16 -16.31
C SER A 535 11.67 -9.48 -14.99
N PRO A 536 12.97 -9.83 -15.01
CA PRO A 536 13.70 -10.34 -13.83
C PRO A 536 13.91 -9.31 -12.71
N LEU A 537 13.78 -8.02 -13.02
CA LEU A 537 13.96 -6.91 -12.09
C LEU A 537 12.65 -6.31 -11.57
N ASP A 538 11.51 -6.94 -11.84
CA ASP A 538 10.23 -6.51 -11.27
C ASP A 538 10.10 -7.00 -9.81
N ALA A 539 10.25 -6.06 -8.87
CA ALA A 539 10.17 -6.35 -7.44
C ALA A 539 8.78 -6.84 -7.01
N GLY A 540 7.72 -6.38 -7.69
CA GLY A 540 6.34 -6.75 -7.44
C GLY A 540 6.09 -8.23 -7.72
N LEU A 541 6.60 -8.74 -8.85
CA LEU A 541 6.49 -10.15 -9.22
C LEU A 541 7.24 -11.07 -8.24
N HIS A 542 8.46 -10.72 -7.83
CA HIS A 542 9.19 -11.49 -6.82
C HIS A 542 8.47 -11.47 -5.46
N GLY A 543 7.85 -10.35 -5.09
CA GLY A 543 7.04 -10.25 -3.88
C GLY A 543 5.80 -11.16 -3.92
N ALA A 544 5.05 -11.14 -5.03
CA ALA A 544 3.88 -12.01 -5.22
C ALA A 544 4.25 -13.49 -5.25
N LEU A 545 5.38 -13.85 -5.88
CA LEU A 545 5.86 -15.23 -5.88
C LEU A 545 6.32 -15.68 -4.49
N ALA A 546 6.93 -14.78 -3.70
CA ALA A 546 7.29 -15.09 -2.31
C ALA A 546 6.06 -15.43 -1.46
N GLU A 547 4.97 -14.66 -1.61
CA GLU A 547 3.69 -14.93 -0.94
C GLU A 547 3.07 -16.26 -1.40
N THR A 548 3.14 -16.56 -2.70
CA THR A 548 2.64 -17.84 -3.24
C THR A 548 3.43 -19.03 -2.71
N LEU A 549 4.77 -18.93 -2.68
CA LEU A 549 5.67 -19.99 -2.18
C LEU A 549 5.49 -20.24 -0.69
N GLU A 550 5.26 -19.19 0.11
CA GLU A 550 4.91 -19.35 1.53
C GLU A 550 3.65 -20.20 1.68
N ARG A 551 2.60 -19.90 0.90
CA ARG A 551 1.32 -20.65 0.93
C ARG A 551 1.48 -22.09 0.43
N LEU A 552 2.42 -22.34 -0.46
CA LEU A 552 2.79 -23.69 -0.91
C LEU A 552 3.68 -24.44 0.10
N GLY A 553 4.11 -23.78 1.19
CA GLY A 553 4.97 -24.35 2.22
C GLY A 553 6.46 -24.28 1.94
N ASP A 554 6.90 -23.70 0.82
CA ASP A 554 8.32 -23.48 0.51
C ASP A 554 8.81 -22.17 1.12
N ARG A 555 9.06 -22.21 2.43
CA ARG A 555 9.54 -21.05 3.19
C ARG A 555 10.92 -20.56 2.74
N ASN A 556 11.80 -21.45 2.28
CA ASN A 556 13.15 -21.08 1.86
C ASN A 556 13.12 -20.37 0.49
N GLY A 557 12.34 -20.89 -0.46
CA GLY A 557 12.08 -20.22 -1.73
C GLY A 557 11.39 -18.87 -1.54
N ALA A 558 10.40 -18.80 -0.64
CA ALA A 558 9.71 -17.57 -0.28
C ALA A 558 10.68 -16.49 0.23
N ILE A 559 11.56 -16.84 1.18
CA ILE A 559 12.58 -15.92 1.70
C ILE A 559 13.51 -15.45 0.57
N ALA A 560 14.01 -16.36 -0.27
CA ALA A 560 14.93 -16.00 -1.36
C ALA A 560 14.30 -15.01 -2.36
N ARG A 561 13.03 -15.22 -2.73
CA ARG A 561 12.28 -14.31 -3.60
C ARG A 561 11.99 -12.97 -2.93
N LEU A 562 11.65 -12.98 -1.64
CA LEU A 562 11.40 -11.76 -0.88
C LEU A 562 12.68 -10.91 -0.73
N GLU A 563 13.83 -11.54 -0.46
CA GLU A 563 15.13 -10.86 -0.45
C GLU A 563 15.44 -10.24 -1.81
N ARG A 564 15.14 -10.94 -2.92
CA ARG A 564 15.34 -10.38 -4.27
C ARG A 564 14.43 -9.15 -4.50
N SER A 565 13.17 -9.24 -4.11
CA SER A 565 12.22 -8.12 -4.17
C SER A 565 12.73 -6.90 -3.39
N LEU A 566 13.25 -7.09 -2.17
CA LEU A 566 13.75 -6.01 -1.31
C LEU A 566 15.08 -5.39 -1.79
N ARG A 567 15.95 -6.15 -2.48
CA ARG A 567 17.14 -5.58 -3.14
C ARG A 567 16.77 -4.61 -4.26
N LEU A 568 15.66 -4.90 -4.95
CA LEU A 568 15.12 -4.07 -6.03
C LEU A 568 14.40 -2.84 -5.46
N GLU A 569 13.49 -3.04 -4.50
CA GLU A 569 12.70 -1.98 -3.84
C GLU A 569 12.83 -2.03 -2.32
N ALA A 570 13.74 -1.21 -1.77
CA ALA A 570 14.00 -1.17 -0.34
C ALA A 570 12.90 -0.46 0.46
N GLN A 571 12.08 0.41 -0.17
CA GLN A 571 11.07 1.21 0.55
C GLN A 571 9.82 0.44 1.01
N HIS A 572 9.67 -0.84 0.67
CA HIS A 572 8.41 -1.56 0.88
C HIS A 572 8.31 -2.18 2.28
N GLY A 573 7.82 -1.39 3.25
CA GLY A 573 7.85 -1.76 4.68
C GLY A 573 7.11 -3.04 5.06
N ALA A 574 6.02 -3.38 4.38
CA ALA A 574 5.31 -4.64 4.62
C ALA A 574 6.16 -5.89 4.30
N ARG A 575 6.99 -5.82 3.25
CA ARG A 575 7.92 -6.90 2.87
C ARG A 575 9.04 -7.04 3.89
N TRP A 576 9.54 -5.93 4.46
CA TRP A 576 10.52 -5.96 5.54
C TRP A 576 9.96 -6.61 6.81
N LEU A 577 8.77 -6.19 7.25
CA LEU A 577 8.11 -6.78 8.42
C LEU A 577 7.93 -8.29 8.27
N ARG A 578 7.51 -8.74 7.08
CA ARG A 578 7.38 -10.17 6.76
C ARG A 578 8.73 -10.89 6.80
N LEU A 579 9.78 -10.33 6.20
CA LEU A 579 11.12 -10.92 6.24
C LEU A 579 11.68 -10.99 7.67
N VAL A 580 11.50 -9.95 8.48
CA VAL A 580 11.90 -9.93 9.90
C VAL A 580 11.16 -11.01 10.69
N GLY A 581 9.84 -11.14 10.47
CA GLY A 581 9.03 -12.19 11.09
C GLY A 581 9.45 -13.60 10.68
N TRP A 582 9.95 -13.79 9.45
CA TRP A 582 10.44 -15.09 8.99
C TRP A 582 11.87 -15.39 9.41
N SER A 583 12.77 -14.40 9.35
CA SER A 583 14.20 -14.49 9.64
C SER A 583 14.81 -13.09 9.88
N ALA A 584 14.85 -12.66 11.15
CA ALA A 584 15.42 -11.37 11.55
C ALA A 584 16.91 -11.22 11.17
N ASP A 585 17.70 -12.29 11.28
CA ASP A 585 19.13 -12.25 10.94
C ASP A 585 19.37 -11.98 9.45
N ARG A 586 18.59 -12.62 8.56
CA ARG A 586 18.68 -12.40 7.12
C ARG A 586 18.19 -11.01 6.74
N ALA A 587 17.11 -10.53 7.38
CA ALA A 587 16.63 -9.17 7.19
C ALA A 587 17.71 -8.14 7.54
N LEU A 588 18.33 -8.26 8.72
CA LEU A 588 19.35 -7.32 9.17
C LEU A 588 20.61 -7.36 8.29
N LYS A 589 21.05 -8.55 7.88
CA LYS A 589 22.16 -8.71 6.94
C LYS A 589 21.85 -8.01 5.61
N LEU A 590 20.68 -8.27 5.04
CA LEU A 590 20.26 -7.67 3.77
C LEU A 590 20.17 -6.14 3.85
N ALA A 591 19.59 -5.60 4.93
CA ALA A 591 19.47 -4.17 5.10
C ALA A 591 20.85 -3.48 5.19
N ARG A 592 21.82 -4.09 5.88
CA ARG A 592 23.21 -3.59 5.93
C ARG A 592 23.90 -3.64 4.56
N GLU A 593 23.70 -4.72 3.80
CA GLU A 593 24.22 -4.83 2.43
C GLU A 593 23.68 -3.71 1.53
N ILE A 594 22.37 -3.43 1.60
CA ILE A 594 21.72 -2.38 0.81
C ILE A 594 22.24 -0.99 1.20
N VAL A 595 22.35 -0.69 2.50
CA VAL A 595 22.92 0.58 2.98
C VAL A 595 24.38 0.76 2.55
N ALA A 596 25.19 -0.30 2.58
CA ALA A 596 26.58 -0.24 2.12
C ALA A 596 26.69 0.09 0.62
N GLN A 597 25.75 -0.40 -0.19
CA GLN A 597 25.70 -0.10 -1.63
C GLN A 597 25.10 1.27 -1.93
N ARG A 598 24.19 1.77 -1.07
CA ARG A 598 23.41 2.98 -1.29
C ARG A 598 23.42 3.89 -0.03
N PRO A 599 24.58 4.40 0.40
CA PRO A 599 24.70 5.15 1.66
C PRO A 599 23.99 6.51 1.65
N HIS A 600 23.69 7.05 0.46
CA HIS A 600 22.99 8.32 0.29
C HIS A 600 21.48 8.15 0.03
N ASP A 601 20.96 6.92 0.02
CA ASP A 601 19.54 6.66 -0.21
C ASP A 601 18.79 6.58 1.13
N ALA A 602 17.82 7.48 1.33
CA ALA A 602 16.99 7.51 2.52
C ALA A 602 16.20 6.21 2.72
N ASN A 603 15.74 5.57 1.64
CA ASN A 603 14.96 4.33 1.72
C ASN A 603 15.80 3.15 2.22
N SER A 604 17.08 3.11 1.86
CA SER A 604 18.04 2.12 2.35
C SER A 604 18.25 2.25 3.87
N TRP A 605 18.36 3.47 4.39
CA TRP A 605 18.42 3.71 5.83
C TRP A 605 17.10 3.41 6.55
N MET A 606 15.95 3.70 5.94
CA MET A 606 14.65 3.29 6.46
C MET A 606 14.51 1.77 6.56
N ALA A 607 14.98 1.03 5.56
CA ALA A 607 15.01 -0.42 5.56
C ALA A 607 15.83 -0.97 6.75
N LEU A 608 16.99 -0.37 7.04
CA LEU A 608 17.78 -0.72 8.22
C LEU A 608 17.02 -0.47 9.53
N ALA A 609 16.34 0.68 9.65
CA ALA A 609 15.51 0.97 10.81
C ALA A 609 14.34 -0.02 11.00
N GLN A 610 13.81 -0.59 9.92
CA GLN A 610 12.76 -1.61 9.97
C GLN A 610 13.29 -3.02 10.27
N ALA A 611 14.51 -3.34 9.82
CA ALA A 611 15.13 -4.65 10.04
C ALA A 611 15.76 -4.82 11.44
N LEU A 612 16.08 -3.71 12.11
CA LEU A 612 16.59 -3.71 13.47
C LEU A 612 15.52 -4.14 14.49
N PRO A 613 15.90 -4.91 15.54
CA PRO A 613 14.97 -5.39 16.54
C PRO A 613 14.40 -4.24 17.39
N ASP A 614 13.20 -4.43 17.96
CA ASP A 614 12.53 -3.43 18.81
C ASP A 614 13.36 -3.03 20.05
N SER A 615 14.24 -3.92 20.52
CA SER A 615 15.16 -3.64 21.62
C SER A 615 16.25 -2.62 21.28
N ALA A 616 16.55 -2.40 19.99
CA ALA A 616 17.61 -1.51 19.51
C ALA A 616 17.05 -0.13 19.10
N LEU A 617 16.26 0.49 19.98
CA LEU A 617 15.57 1.76 19.68
C LEU A 617 16.54 2.86 19.22
N ASP A 618 17.66 3.05 19.90
CA ASP A 618 18.60 4.13 19.57
C ASP A 618 19.27 3.93 18.21
N ASP A 619 19.65 2.70 17.87
CA ASP A 619 20.19 2.36 16.54
C ASP A 619 19.16 2.61 15.44
N ARG A 620 17.87 2.31 15.70
CA ARG A 620 16.76 2.58 14.77
C ARG A 620 16.58 4.08 14.56
N LEU A 621 16.60 4.86 15.65
CA LEU A 621 16.50 6.31 15.58
C LEU A 621 17.71 6.93 14.86
N GLN A 622 18.90 6.37 15.02
CA GLN A 622 20.10 6.79 14.29
C GLN A 622 19.98 6.51 12.80
N ALA A 623 19.50 5.32 12.40
CA ALA A 623 19.24 5.00 11.01
C ALA A 623 18.19 5.96 10.40
N LEU A 624 17.12 6.28 11.14
CA LEU A 624 16.12 7.27 10.70
C LEU A 624 16.68 8.70 10.63
N ALA A 625 17.62 9.07 11.51
CA ALA A 625 18.31 10.35 11.43
C ALA A 625 19.12 10.46 10.13
N ARG A 626 19.86 9.41 9.75
CA ARG A 626 20.57 9.34 8.46
C ARG A 626 19.62 9.38 7.27
N ALA A 627 18.47 8.69 7.36
CA ALA A 627 17.43 8.78 6.33
C ALA A 627 16.89 10.21 6.19
N GLY A 628 16.71 10.92 7.31
CA GLY A 628 16.26 12.31 7.33
C GLY A 628 17.31 13.32 6.85
N GLU A 629 18.60 13.04 7.06
CA GLU A 629 19.70 13.81 6.46
C GLU A 629 19.69 13.68 4.93
N ALA A 630 19.49 12.46 4.42
CA ALA A 630 19.43 12.18 2.98
C ALA A 630 18.14 12.72 2.32
N SER A 631 17.01 12.73 3.03
CA SER A 631 15.74 13.28 2.54
C SER A 631 14.99 14.05 3.63
N PRO A 632 15.32 15.35 3.82
CA PRO A 632 14.76 16.15 4.92
C PRO A 632 13.24 16.30 4.89
N ARG A 633 12.62 16.33 3.70
CA ARG A 633 11.15 16.46 3.53
C ARG A 633 10.43 15.10 3.43
N SER A 634 11.09 13.99 3.75
CA SER A 634 10.46 12.66 3.70
C SER A 634 9.46 12.48 4.85
N ILE A 635 8.16 12.52 4.52
CA ILE A 635 7.08 12.30 5.49
C ILE A 635 7.18 10.91 6.16
N PRO A 636 7.40 9.80 5.43
CA PRO A 636 7.50 8.47 6.04
C PRO A 636 8.64 8.33 7.07
N VAL A 637 9.77 9.01 6.87
CA VAL A 637 10.90 8.99 7.82
C VAL A 637 10.50 9.64 9.15
N HIS A 638 9.89 10.83 9.09
CA HIS A 638 9.47 11.57 10.28
C HIS A 638 8.31 10.89 11.00
N ASP A 639 7.35 10.32 10.25
CA ASP A 639 6.22 9.58 10.81
C ASP A 639 6.67 8.32 11.56
N LEU A 640 7.55 7.51 10.94
CA LEU A 640 8.09 6.31 11.60
C LEU A 640 8.93 6.67 12.83
N ARG A 641 9.71 7.75 12.78
CA ARG A 641 10.46 8.26 13.94
C ARG A 641 9.52 8.66 15.08
N ALA A 642 8.46 9.41 14.78
CA ALA A 642 7.45 9.80 15.77
C ALA A 642 6.74 8.58 16.37
N GLU A 643 6.38 7.60 15.55
CA GLU A 643 5.74 6.36 16.01
C GLU A 643 6.64 5.56 16.97
N LEU A 644 7.93 5.38 16.63
CA LEU A 644 8.87 4.65 17.49
C LEU A 644 9.13 5.36 18.82
N LEU A 645 9.29 6.69 18.80
CA LEU A 645 9.46 7.49 20.01
C LEU A 645 8.21 7.43 20.91
N ALA A 646 7.01 7.49 20.31
CA ALA A 646 5.76 7.38 21.04
C ALA A 646 5.61 6.00 21.71
N ARG A 647 5.90 4.91 20.99
CA ARG A 647 5.90 3.55 21.56
C ARG A 647 6.91 3.37 22.70
N ALA A 648 8.03 4.08 22.65
CA ALA A 648 9.04 4.09 23.70
C ALA A 648 8.69 5.00 24.89
N GLY A 649 7.54 5.69 24.87
CA GLY A 649 7.12 6.63 25.91
C GLY A 649 7.81 7.99 25.86
N ARG A 650 8.67 8.26 24.87
CA ARG A 650 9.38 9.54 24.64
C ARG A 650 8.48 10.56 23.94
N THR A 651 7.39 10.92 24.62
CA THR A 651 6.24 11.63 24.02
C THR A 651 6.61 13.01 23.47
N ASP A 652 7.40 13.80 24.20
CA ASP A 652 7.77 15.16 23.76
C ASP A 652 8.63 15.14 22.49
N GLU A 653 9.56 14.18 22.40
CA GLU A 653 10.38 13.97 21.22
C GLU A 653 9.56 13.44 20.03
N ALA A 654 8.55 12.61 20.30
CA ALA A 654 7.62 12.13 19.28
C ALA A 654 6.80 13.27 18.67
N LEU A 655 6.30 14.19 19.51
CA LEU A 655 5.59 15.39 19.05
C LEU A 655 6.51 16.35 18.28
N ALA A 656 7.77 16.50 18.70
CA ALA A 656 8.76 17.27 17.95
C ALA A 656 9.05 16.65 16.57
N ALA A 657 9.14 15.32 16.48
CA ALA A 657 9.31 14.61 15.20
C ALA A 657 8.12 14.80 14.24
N CYS A 658 6.91 15.06 14.76
CA CYS A 658 5.73 15.40 13.95
C CYS A 658 5.77 16.84 13.39
N ARG A 659 6.68 17.70 13.84
CA ARG A 659 6.82 19.09 13.37
C ARG A 659 8.28 19.41 13.00
N PRO A 660 8.85 18.74 11.99
CA PRO A 660 10.23 19.03 11.60
C PRO A 660 10.33 20.42 10.97
N ALA A 661 11.39 21.15 11.31
CA ALA A 661 11.59 22.56 10.94
C ALA A 661 11.50 22.84 9.43
N VAL A 662 11.82 21.84 8.60
CA VAL A 662 11.79 21.93 7.14
C VAL A 662 10.41 22.25 6.55
N PHE A 663 9.32 21.98 7.28
CA PHE A 663 7.97 22.29 6.84
C PHE A 663 7.44 23.64 7.32
N GLY A 664 8.15 24.33 8.23
CA GLY A 664 7.69 25.59 8.82
C GLY A 664 6.26 25.46 9.37
N ASP A 665 5.40 26.41 9.02
CA ASP A 665 3.98 26.43 9.45
C ASP A 665 3.09 25.44 8.67
N ALA A 666 3.55 24.95 7.52
CA ALA A 666 2.77 24.09 6.62
C ALA A 666 3.05 22.59 6.85
N VAL A 667 2.75 22.11 8.06
CA VAL A 667 2.98 20.70 8.42
C VAL A 667 2.05 19.75 7.63
N PRO A 668 2.60 18.71 6.96
CA PRO A 668 1.80 17.74 6.20
C PRO A 668 0.72 17.04 7.03
N VAL A 669 -0.40 16.70 6.37
CA VAL A 669 -1.57 16.04 6.99
C VAL A 669 -1.20 14.76 7.77
N PRO A 670 -0.36 13.83 7.25
CA PRO A 670 -0.01 12.62 8.00
C PRO A 670 0.68 12.90 9.33
N LEU A 671 1.59 13.88 9.37
CA LEU A 671 2.31 14.24 10.60
C LEU A 671 1.41 14.97 11.60
N ARG A 672 0.49 15.82 11.11
CA ARG A 672 -0.55 16.43 11.96
C ARG A 672 -1.46 15.36 12.57
N GLY A 673 -1.92 14.40 11.77
CA GLY A 673 -2.69 13.27 12.25
C GLY A 673 -1.93 12.43 13.29
N ARG A 674 -0.65 12.13 13.03
CA ARG A 674 0.21 11.40 13.97
C ARG A 674 0.32 12.10 15.32
N ALA A 675 0.52 13.41 15.33
CA ALA A 675 0.57 14.21 16.55
C ALA A 675 -0.75 14.10 17.35
N ILE A 676 -1.90 14.15 16.68
CA ILE A 676 -3.22 13.97 17.31
C ILE A 676 -3.34 12.57 17.93
N CYS A 677 -2.90 11.53 17.23
CA CYS A 677 -2.93 10.16 17.75
C CYS A 677 -1.99 9.96 18.95
N ILE A 678 -0.82 10.59 18.97
CA ILE A 678 0.10 10.58 20.12
C ILE A 678 -0.55 11.28 21.31
N ALA A 679 -1.23 12.42 21.10
CA ALA A 679 -1.98 13.09 22.16
C ALA A 679 -3.13 12.22 22.72
N ALA A 680 -3.84 11.48 21.85
CA ALA A 680 -4.89 10.55 22.27
C ALA A 680 -4.37 9.45 23.23
N GLN A 681 -3.16 8.95 23.01
CA GLN A 681 -2.51 7.94 23.87
C GLN A 681 -2.22 8.47 25.28
N LYS A 682 -2.10 9.80 25.46
CA LYS A 682 -1.88 10.46 26.76
C LYS A 682 -3.16 10.57 27.61
N GLY A 683 -4.31 10.16 27.08
CA GLY A 683 -5.60 10.17 27.79
C GLY A 683 -6.54 11.31 27.40
N GLU A 684 -6.21 12.12 26.39
CA GLU A 684 -7.03 13.24 25.90
C GLU A 684 -7.95 12.84 24.73
N LEU A 685 -8.63 11.70 24.82
CA LEU A 685 -9.38 11.12 23.69
C LEU A 685 -10.43 12.09 23.11
N THR A 686 -11.14 12.85 23.95
CA THR A 686 -12.17 13.80 23.52
C THR A 686 -11.60 14.97 22.70
N GLU A 687 -10.44 15.50 23.10
CA GLU A 687 -9.79 16.59 22.38
C GLU A 687 -9.15 16.08 21.07
N ALA A 688 -8.63 14.85 21.10
CA ALA A 688 -8.08 14.18 19.93
C ALA A 688 -9.15 13.90 18.88
N ILE A 689 -10.34 13.43 19.28
CA ILE A 689 -11.49 13.26 18.38
C ILE A 689 -11.83 14.60 17.72
N ARG A 690 -12.00 15.67 18.50
CA ARG A 690 -12.32 17.01 17.95
C ARG A 690 -11.27 17.53 16.97
N SER A 691 -9.99 17.34 17.31
CA SER A 691 -8.87 17.75 16.46
C SER A 691 -8.80 16.93 15.16
N MET A 692 -9.10 15.64 15.23
CA MET A 692 -9.12 14.76 14.06
C MET A 692 -10.36 15.03 13.18
N GLU A 693 -11.52 15.32 13.76
CA GLU A 693 -12.71 15.78 13.03
C GLU A 693 -12.40 17.06 12.23
N ALA A 694 -11.77 18.06 12.86
CA ALA A 694 -11.38 19.28 12.18
C ALA A 694 -10.37 19.02 11.04
N LEU A 695 -9.43 18.10 11.24
CA LEU A 695 -8.46 17.71 10.22
C LEU A 695 -9.13 16.98 9.04
N VAL A 696 -10.05 16.07 9.30
CA VAL A 696 -10.76 15.30 8.28
C VAL A 696 -11.84 16.15 7.59
N GLU A 697 -12.36 17.20 8.22
CA GLU A 697 -13.29 18.13 7.57
C GLU A 697 -12.56 19.05 6.58
N THR A 698 -11.33 19.46 6.92
CA THR A 698 -10.46 20.20 5.99
C THR A 698 -9.91 19.30 4.88
N GLU A 699 -9.52 18.07 5.21
CA GLU A 699 -8.97 17.09 4.26
C GLU A 699 -9.87 15.87 4.15
N ARG A 700 -10.87 15.98 3.26
CA ARG A 700 -11.99 15.06 3.26
C ARG A 700 -11.67 13.61 2.96
N ASP A 701 -10.56 13.37 2.28
CA ASP A 701 -10.08 12.06 1.85
C ASP A 701 -9.00 11.46 2.77
N TYR A 702 -8.79 12.03 3.97
CA TYR A 702 -7.76 11.53 4.90
C TYR A 702 -8.14 10.19 5.54
N ARG A 703 -7.86 9.10 4.82
CA ARG A 703 -8.28 7.72 5.15
C ARG A 703 -7.84 7.25 6.53
N TRP A 704 -6.58 7.45 6.89
CA TRP A 704 -6.09 6.99 8.20
C TRP A 704 -6.74 7.75 9.35
N GLY A 705 -7.00 9.05 9.20
CA GLY A 705 -7.76 9.83 10.19
C GLY A 705 -9.20 9.34 10.35
N LEU A 706 -9.87 8.98 9.24
CA LEU A 706 -11.18 8.33 9.28
C LEU A 706 -11.13 6.98 10.01
N CYS A 707 -10.12 6.14 9.76
CA CYS A 707 -9.93 4.88 10.50
C CYS A 707 -9.78 5.14 12.01
N CYS A 708 -8.94 6.11 12.40
CA CYS A 708 -8.77 6.48 13.81
C CYS A 708 -10.09 6.93 14.45
N LEU A 709 -10.88 7.76 13.76
CA LEU A 709 -12.18 8.21 14.25
C LEU A 709 -13.17 7.05 14.44
N VAL A 710 -13.25 6.11 13.50
CA VAL A 710 -14.08 4.89 13.66
C VAL A 710 -13.68 4.16 14.93
N GLU A 711 -12.40 3.84 15.12
CA GLU A 711 -11.92 3.14 16.32
C GLU A 711 -12.18 3.91 17.61
N TRP A 712 -12.04 5.24 17.59
CA TRP A 712 -12.24 6.08 18.77
C TRP A 712 -13.72 6.21 19.15
N TYR A 713 -14.63 6.31 18.17
CA TYR A 713 -16.07 6.30 18.45
C TYR A 713 -16.58 4.94 18.91
N GLU A 714 -16.06 3.84 18.36
CA GLU A 714 -16.36 2.50 18.87
C GLU A 714 -15.92 2.34 20.33
N LYS A 715 -14.73 2.84 20.68
CA LYS A 715 -14.22 2.82 22.07
C LYS A 715 -15.00 3.73 23.01
N SER A 716 -15.52 4.86 22.53
CA SER A 716 -16.34 5.77 23.34
C SER A 716 -17.81 5.35 23.42
N GLY A 717 -18.24 4.37 22.62
CA GLY A 717 -19.60 3.84 22.59
C GLY A 717 -20.58 4.62 21.69
N ASP A 718 -20.09 5.53 20.86
CA ASP A 718 -20.91 6.34 19.94
C ASP A 718 -21.07 5.63 18.58
N ALA A 719 -21.95 4.62 18.55
CA ALA A 719 -22.15 3.77 17.37
C ALA A 719 -22.68 4.53 16.15
N GLU A 720 -23.45 5.61 16.35
CA GLU A 720 -24.06 6.39 15.27
C GLU A 720 -23.00 7.20 14.51
N ARG A 721 -22.12 7.90 15.25
CA ARG A 721 -20.99 8.59 14.63
C ARG A 721 -19.97 7.62 14.04
N ALA A 722 -19.69 6.51 14.71
CA ALA A 722 -18.81 5.46 14.18
C ALA A 722 -19.32 4.97 12.80
N LEU A 723 -20.62 4.74 12.67
CA LEU A 723 -21.23 4.27 11.42
C LEU A 723 -21.12 5.33 10.32
N SER A 724 -21.45 6.58 10.63
CA SER A 724 -21.34 7.70 9.67
C SER A 724 -19.90 7.87 9.15
N VAL A 725 -18.90 7.81 10.03
CA VAL A 725 -17.49 7.89 9.64
C VAL A 725 -17.06 6.67 8.84
N ALA A 726 -17.50 5.46 9.20
CA ALA A 726 -17.20 4.24 8.47
C ALA A 726 -17.82 4.24 7.06
N GLU A 727 -19.06 4.75 6.92
CA GLU A 727 -19.70 4.96 5.62
C GLU A 727 -18.92 5.96 4.76
N ARG A 728 -18.47 7.07 5.35
CA ARG A 728 -17.61 8.03 4.67
C ARG A 728 -16.26 7.43 4.27
N LEU A 729 -15.66 6.58 5.12
CA LEU A 729 -14.44 5.85 4.78
C LEU A 729 -14.66 4.92 3.58
N VAL A 730 -15.78 4.19 3.51
CA VAL A 730 -16.11 3.35 2.35
C VAL A 730 -16.47 4.18 1.12
N GLN A 731 -17.00 5.39 1.28
CA GLN A 731 -17.19 6.32 0.17
C GLN A 731 -15.86 6.79 -0.41
N VAL A 732 -14.89 7.18 0.44
CA VAL A 732 -13.54 7.62 0.04
C VAL A 732 -12.69 6.45 -0.48
N ASP A 733 -12.84 5.28 0.12
CA ASP A 733 -12.12 4.06 -0.21
C ASP A 733 -13.08 2.85 -0.27
N PRO A 734 -13.72 2.62 -1.43
CA PRO A 734 -14.63 1.49 -1.61
C PRO A 734 -13.99 0.12 -1.40
N GLY A 735 -12.66 0.01 -1.49
CA GLY A 735 -11.92 -1.22 -1.26
C GLY A 735 -11.54 -1.43 0.21
N SER A 736 -11.84 -0.50 1.11
CA SER A 736 -11.45 -0.58 2.52
C SER A 736 -12.15 -1.75 3.23
N GLY A 737 -11.42 -2.85 3.41
CA GLY A 737 -11.87 -4.00 4.21
C GLY A 737 -12.19 -3.58 5.65
N PHE A 738 -11.36 -2.72 6.24
CA PHE A 738 -11.57 -2.14 7.56
C PHE A 738 -12.91 -1.38 7.65
N GLY A 739 -13.14 -0.43 6.74
CA GLY A 739 -14.36 0.39 6.76
C GLY A 739 -15.63 -0.46 6.60
N ARG A 740 -15.62 -1.41 5.66
CA ARG A 740 -16.75 -2.32 5.43
C ARG A 740 -17.01 -3.25 6.61
N ARG A 741 -15.95 -3.79 7.23
CA ARG A 741 -16.07 -4.63 8.43
C ARG A 741 -16.62 -3.82 9.61
N ALA A 742 -16.18 -2.58 9.80
CA ALA A 742 -16.72 -1.68 10.82
C ALA A 742 -18.22 -1.41 10.60
N ILE A 743 -18.64 -1.05 9.37
CA ILE A 743 -20.07 -0.90 9.02
C ILE A 743 -20.83 -2.17 9.39
N ALA A 744 -20.33 -3.34 8.96
CA ALA A 744 -21.00 -4.60 9.23
C ALA A 744 -21.14 -4.91 10.72
N GLN A 745 -20.12 -4.64 11.53
CA GLN A 745 -20.16 -4.81 12.98
C GLN A 745 -21.19 -3.88 13.64
N LEU A 746 -21.27 -2.62 13.19
CA LEU A 746 -22.17 -1.61 13.72
C LEU A 746 -23.64 -1.87 13.33
N VAL A 747 -23.90 -2.36 12.11
CA VAL A 747 -25.27 -2.67 11.63
C VAL A 747 -25.68 -4.12 11.86
N MET A 748 -24.81 -4.96 12.43
CA MET A 748 -25.01 -6.41 12.59
C MET A 748 -26.38 -6.76 13.20
N ARG A 749 -26.82 -5.98 14.20
CA ARG A 749 -28.08 -6.21 14.93
C ARG A 749 -29.29 -5.55 14.28
N THR A 750 -29.08 -4.45 13.56
CA THR A 750 -30.16 -3.61 13.01
C THR A 750 -30.50 -3.97 11.56
N ASP A 751 -29.49 -4.32 10.75
CA ASP A 751 -29.63 -4.76 9.36
C ASP A 751 -28.61 -5.89 9.04
N PRO A 752 -28.94 -7.15 9.40
CA PRO A 752 -28.08 -8.30 9.13
C PRO A 752 -27.85 -8.56 7.64
N ALA A 753 -28.77 -8.15 6.78
CA ALA A 753 -28.64 -8.32 5.33
C ALA A 753 -27.59 -7.36 4.76
N ARG A 754 -27.58 -6.10 5.23
CA ARG A 754 -26.51 -5.14 4.93
C ARG A 754 -25.18 -5.60 5.50
N ALA A 755 -25.13 -6.04 6.77
CA ALA A 755 -23.89 -6.54 7.38
C ALA A 755 -23.25 -7.67 6.56
N ARG A 756 -24.06 -8.64 6.10
CA ARG A 756 -23.59 -9.75 5.26
C ARG A 756 -23.03 -9.27 3.92
N ARG A 757 -23.72 -8.33 3.24
CA ARG A 757 -23.24 -7.75 1.98
C ARG A 757 -21.90 -7.05 2.17
N GLU A 758 -21.76 -6.25 3.22
CA GLU A 758 -20.52 -5.53 3.51
C GLU A 758 -19.36 -6.47 3.84
N LEU A 759 -19.60 -7.53 4.64
CA LEU A 759 -18.57 -8.54 4.95
C LEU A 759 -18.17 -9.37 3.73
N ALA A 760 -19.12 -9.75 2.87
CA ALA A 760 -18.83 -10.45 1.64
C ALA A 760 -17.97 -9.58 0.68
N LEU A 761 -18.21 -8.28 0.65
CA LEU A 761 -17.39 -7.34 -0.11
C LEU A 761 -16.01 -7.15 0.55
N ALA A 762 -15.95 -6.95 1.87
CA ALA A 762 -14.70 -6.82 2.62
C ALA A 762 -13.78 -8.03 2.37
N TYR A 763 -14.31 -9.24 2.51
CA TYR A 763 -13.56 -10.48 2.33
C TYR A 763 -13.18 -10.77 0.87
N ARG A 764 -13.95 -10.23 -0.10
CA ARG A 764 -13.60 -10.30 -1.53
C ARG A 764 -12.44 -9.38 -1.89
N HIS A 765 -12.42 -8.16 -1.33
CA HIS A 765 -11.40 -7.14 -1.63
C HIS A 765 -10.11 -7.39 -0.87
N ASP A 766 -10.19 -7.77 0.41
CA ASP A 766 -9.06 -8.21 1.22
C ASP A 766 -9.31 -9.61 1.74
N SER A 767 -8.77 -10.56 1.00
CA SER A 767 -8.88 -11.98 1.27
C SER A 767 -8.08 -12.42 2.53
N GLY A 768 -7.26 -11.50 3.07
CA GLY A 768 -6.50 -11.61 4.32
C GLY A 768 -7.17 -10.93 5.53
N ASP A 769 -8.32 -10.27 5.38
CA ASP A 769 -9.13 -9.85 6.54
C ASP A 769 -9.88 -11.07 7.12
N HIS A 770 -9.13 -11.86 7.89
CA HIS A 770 -9.65 -13.04 8.58
C HIS A 770 -10.82 -12.69 9.52
N GLY A 771 -10.84 -11.47 10.06
CA GLY A 771 -11.94 -10.97 10.89
C GLY A 771 -13.24 -10.88 10.09
N ALA A 772 -13.18 -10.33 8.87
CA ALA A 772 -14.33 -10.25 7.98
C ALA A 772 -14.84 -11.64 7.58
N GLY A 773 -13.93 -12.55 7.22
CA GLY A 773 -14.28 -13.92 6.85
C GLY A 773 -14.92 -14.70 8.01
N MET A 774 -14.39 -14.58 9.22
CA MET A 774 -14.95 -15.22 10.43
C MET A 774 -16.36 -14.70 10.75
N LEU A 775 -16.59 -13.39 10.68
CA LEU A 775 -17.92 -12.79 10.91
C LEU A 775 -18.92 -13.17 9.81
N LEU A 776 -18.45 -13.25 8.55
CA LEU A 776 -19.28 -13.68 7.43
C LEU A 776 -19.74 -15.14 7.62
N PHE A 777 -18.83 -16.02 8.02
CA PHE A 777 -19.17 -17.41 8.37
C PHE A 777 -20.22 -17.46 9.49
N ASP A 778 -20.00 -16.73 10.59
CA ASP A 778 -20.89 -16.75 11.76
C ASP A 778 -22.31 -16.30 11.34
N LEU A 779 -22.42 -15.27 10.50
CA LEU A 779 -23.69 -14.82 9.92
C LEU A 779 -24.37 -15.86 9.01
N HIS A 780 -23.63 -16.52 8.13
CA HIS A 780 -24.22 -17.59 7.28
C HIS A 780 -24.78 -18.71 8.14
N LEU A 781 -24.05 -19.11 9.19
CA LEU A 781 -24.44 -20.17 10.10
C LEU A 781 -25.68 -19.80 10.94
N GLU A 782 -25.79 -18.55 11.39
CA GLU A 782 -26.97 -18.05 12.11
C GLU A 782 -28.23 -18.01 11.24
N ASN A 783 -28.06 -17.70 9.95
CA ASN A 783 -29.16 -17.65 8.99
C ASN A 783 -29.54 -19.03 8.40
N GLY A 784 -28.86 -20.11 8.79
CA GLY A 784 -29.10 -21.46 8.29
C GLY A 784 -28.60 -21.73 6.87
N ASP A 785 -27.81 -20.83 6.29
CA ASP A 785 -27.20 -20.99 4.97
C ASP A 785 -25.90 -21.79 5.09
N LEU A 786 -26.04 -23.10 5.25
CA LEU A 786 -24.92 -24.01 5.52
C LEU A 786 -23.96 -24.16 4.34
N ASP A 787 -24.42 -23.94 3.11
CA ASP A 787 -23.60 -24.07 1.91
C ASP A 787 -22.65 -22.87 1.77
N SER A 788 -23.17 -21.64 1.94
CA SER A 788 -22.31 -20.46 1.97
C SER A 788 -21.37 -20.48 3.19
N ALA A 789 -21.85 -20.92 4.36
CA ALA A 789 -21.00 -21.09 5.53
C ALA A 789 -19.85 -22.07 5.25
N ALA A 790 -20.12 -23.20 4.61
CA ALA A 790 -19.09 -24.16 4.24
C ALA A 790 -18.10 -23.60 3.22
N ALA A 791 -18.57 -22.85 2.22
CA ALA A 791 -17.71 -22.20 1.24
C ALA A 791 -16.78 -21.16 1.88
N THR A 792 -17.30 -20.30 2.75
CA THR A 792 -16.49 -19.32 3.51
C THR A 792 -15.50 -20.02 4.43
N LEU A 793 -15.92 -21.08 5.12
CA LEU A 793 -15.04 -21.83 6.02
C LEU A 793 -13.92 -22.56 5.28
N ALA A 794 -14.20 -23.15 4.12
CA ALA A 794 -13.17 -23.79 3.30
C ALA A 794 -12.10 -22.78 2.85
N GLN A 795 -12.51 -21.56 2.48
CA GLN A 795 -11.58 -20.48 2.17
C GLN A 795 -10.75 -20.07 3.39
N LEU A 796 -11.39 -19.92 4.56
CA LEU A 796 -10.68 -19.63 5.82
C LEU A 796 -9.66 -20.72 6.16
N GLN A 797 -10.04 -22.01 6.11
CA GLN A 797 -9.17 -23.14 6.41
C GLN A 797 -7.96 -23.24 5.47
N SER A 798 -8.12 -22.84 4.21
CA SER A 798 -7.02 -22.84 3.23
C SER A 798 -5.94 -21.77 3.50
N ARG A 799 -6.25 -20.76 4.33
CA ARG A 799 -5.39 -19.58 4.57
C ARG A 799 -4.99 -19.42 6.03
N LEU A 800 -5.88 -19.82 6.93
CA LEU A 800 -5.74 -19.64 8.37
C LEU A 800 -6.09 -20.95 9.08
N GLY A 801 -5.14 -21.46 9.87
CA GLY A 801 -5.38 -22.53 10.81
C GLY A 801 -5.71 -21.99 12.20
N GLY A 802 -5.75 -22.88 13.18
CA GLY A 802 -5.79 -22.50 14.59
C GLY A 802 -7.13 -22.74 15.27
N PRO A 803 -7.15 -22.62 16.61
CA PRO A 803 -8.32 -22.94 17.44
C PRO A 803 -9.61 -22.20 17.05
N PHE A 804 -9.52 -20.94 16.62
CA PHE A 804 -10.69 -20.12 16.26
C PHE A 804 -11.39 -20.58 14.97
N VAL A 805 -10.62 -21.10 14.00
CA VAL A 805 -11.19 -21.68 12.77
C VAL A 805 -11.72 -23.08 13.08
N ALA A 806 -10.97 -23.89 13.84
CA ALA A 806 -11.42 -25.22 14.26
C ALA A 806 -12.74 -25.18 15.05
N ALA A 807 -12.94 -24.20 15.92
CA ALA A 807 -14.22 -24.01 16.63
C ALA A 807 -15.39 -23.75 15.68
N ARG A 808 -15.16 -23.08 14.55
CA ARG A 808 -16.16 -22.87 13.49
C ARG A 808 -16.41 -24.12 12.66
N VAL A 809 -15.40 -24.97 12.47
CA VAL A 809 -15.60 -26.33 11.90
C VAL A 809 -16.50 -27.16 12.80
N VAL A 810 -16.28 -27.13 14.12
CA VAL A 810 -17.19 -27.78 15.09
C VAL A 810 -18.61 -27.22 14.95
N ALA A 811 -18.75 -25.90 14.83
CA ALA A 811 -20.07 -25.27 14.72
C ALA A 811 -20.81 -25.65 13.44
N LEU A 812 -20.12 -25.72 12.29
CA LEU A 812 -20.72 -26.18 11.03
C LEU A 812 -21.07 -27.67 11.07
N ALA A 813 -20.16 -28.51 11.58
CA ALA A 813 -20.36 -29.94 11.72
C ALA A 813 -21.55 -30.26 12.64
N ALA A 814 -21.69 -29.53 13.74
CA ALA A 814 -22.84 -29.62 14.64
C ALA A 814 -24.16 -29.32 13.94
N ARG A 815 -24.23 -28.22 13.18
CA ARG A 815 -25.42 -27.87 12.40
C ARG A 815 -25.75 -28.86 11.28
N ARG A 816 -24.75 -29.55 10.72
CA ARG A 816 -24.91 -30.58 9.68
C ARG A 816 -25.20 -31.98 10.24
N GLY A 817 -25.12 -32.17 11.56
CA GLY A 817 -25.27 -33.49 12.17
C GLY A 817 -24.03 -34.38 12.06
N ASP A 818 -22.87 -33.84 11.66
CA ASP A 818 -21.61 -34.59 11.56
C ASP A 818 -20.87 -34.61 12.91
N LEU A 819 -21.26 -35.55 13.76
CA LEU A 819 -20.65 -35.74 15.08
C LEU A 819 -19.18 -36.17 14.98
N ALA A 820 -18.78 -36.90 13.93
CA ALA A 820 -17.44 -37.41 13.79
C ALA A 820 -16.43 -36.27 13.55
N GLU A 821 -16.75 -35.35 12.64
CA GLU A 821 -15.89 -34.20 12.40
C GLU A 821 -15.91 -33.21 13.58
N ALA A 822 -17.07 -32.98 14.21
CA ALA A 822 -17.17 -32.12 15.39
C ALA A 822 -16.29 -32.63 16.56
N THR A 823 -16.33 -33.92 16.85
CA THR A 823 -15.53 -34.51 17.95
C THR A 823 -14.04 -34.57 17.64
N LYS A 824 -13.67 -34.85 16.39
CA LYS A 824 -12.28 -34.81 15.91
C LYS A 824 -11.68 -33.42 16.06
N GLN A 825 -12.38 -32.39 15.62
CA GLN A 825 -11.90 -31.01 15.72
C GLN A 825 -11.84 -30.52 17.16
N LEU A 826 -12.83 -30.85 18.00
CA LEU A 826 -12.76 -30.55 19.43
C LEU A 826 -11.54 -31.23 20.10
N SER A 827 -11.25 -32.48 19.74
CA SER A 827 -10.05 -33.17 20.24
C SER A 827 -8.75 -32.47 19.83
N TRP A 828 -8.71 -31.92 18.61
CA TRP A 828 -7.57 -31.14 18.14
C TRP A 828 -7.41 -29.82 18.92
N ILE A 829 -8.51 -29.08 19.10
CA ILE A 829 -8.52 -27.84 19.91
C ILE A 829 -8.02 -28.12 21.34
N CYS A 830 -8.39 -29.26 21.93
CA CYS A 830 -7.94 -29.63 23.26
C CYS A 830 -6.44 -29.93 23.36
N ALA A 831 -5.79 -30.34 22.26
CA ALA A 831 -4.37 -30.71 22.24
C ALA A 831 -3.44 -29.53 21.93
N GLU A 832 -3.96 -28.43 21.39
CA GLU A 832 -3.16 -27.30 20.92
C GLU A 832 -2.62 -26.45 22.10
N PRO A 833 -1.28 -26.37 22.30
CA PRO A 833 -0.67 -25.69 23.45
C PRO A 833 -0.61 -24.16 23.28
N GLY A 834 -0.52 -23.42 24.40
CA GLY A 834 -0.25 -21.98 24.38
C GLY A 834 -1.44 -21.10 23.99
N GLN A 835 -2.67 -21.61 24.12
CA GLN A 835 -3.87 -20.83 23.88
C GLN A 835 -4.03 -19.74 24.93
N THR A 836 -4.04 -18.47 24.48
CA THR A 836 -4.26 -17.32 25.36
C THR A 836 -5.74 -17.10 25.72
N SER A 837 -6.66 -17.79 25.02
CA SER A 837 -8.12 -17.62 25.17
C SER A 837 -8.83 -18.95 25.31
N ASP A 838 -9.73 -19.04 26.30
CA ASP A 838 -10.63 -20.18 26.49
C ASP A 838 -11.78 -20.24 25.46
N TRP A 839 -11.96 -19.19 24.64
CA TRP A 839 -13.11 -19.05 23.75
C TRP A 839 -13.31 -20.23 22.78
N PRO A 840 -12.28 -20.77 22.10
CA PRO A 840 -12.45 -21.84 21.12
C PRO A 840 -13.09 -23.11 21.71
N ILE A 841 -12.59 -23.58 22.85
CA ILE A 841 -13.10 -24.78 23.54
C ILE A 841 -14.50 -24.51 24.07
N ARG A 842 -14.73 -23.35 24.71
CA ARG A 842 -16.03 -23.00 25.29
C ARG A 842 -17.11 -22.86 24.22
N SER A 843 -16.78 -22.21 23.09
CA SER A 843 -17.67 -22.05 21.94
C SER A 843 -18.04 -23.39 21.33
N ALA A 844 -17.05 -24.26 21.08
CA ALA A 844 -17.27 -25.61 20.55
C ALA A 844 -18.20 -26.44 21.46
N LEU A 845 -17.94 -26.47 22.77
CA LEU A 845 -18.79 -27.15 23.74
C LEU A 845 -20.21 -26.58 23.79
N ALA A 846 -20.35 -25.25 23.77
CA ALA A 846 -21.65 -24.60 23.82
C ALA A 846 -22.50 -24.93 22.59
N VAL A 847 -21.91 -24.94 21.40
CA VAL A 847 -22.62 -25.31 20.16
C VAL A 847 -23.01 -26.78 20.18
N MET A 848 -22.10 -27.68 20.55
CA MET A 848 -22.40 -29.10 20.71
C MET A 848 -23.51 -29.34 21.74
N ALA A 849 -23.51 -28.61 22.86
CA ALA A 849 -24.55 -28.73 23.88
C ALA A 849 -25.92 -28.23 23.38
N ARG A 850 -25.96 -27.10 22.66
CA ARG A 850 -27.19 -26.55 22.06
C ARG A 850 -27.84 -27.56 21.11
N ASP A 851 -27.02 -28.29 20.35
CA ASP A 851 -27.49 -29.25 19.35
C ASP A 851 -27.61 -30.70 19.92
N GLY A 852 -27.63 -30.84 21.25
CA GLY A 852 -27.95 -32.10 21.95
C GLY A 852 -26.76 -33.05 22.19
N TRP A 853 -25.53 -32.63 21.90
CA TRP A 853 -24.31 -33.44 22.00
C TRP A 853 -23.44 -33.12 23.21
N ALA A 854 -24.02 -32.56 24.27
CA ALA A 854 -23.29 -32.27 25.52
C ALA A 854 -22.51 -33.49 26.07
N PRO A 855 -23.08 -34.71 26.12
CA PRO A 855 -22.33 -35.89 26.59
C PRO A 855 -21.12 -36.23 25.70
N ASN A 856 -21.24 -36.05 24.39
CA ASN A 856 -20.17 -36.32 23.42
C ASN A 856 -19.04 -35.29 23.56
N GLY A 857 -19.38 -34.00 23.70
CA GLY A 857 -18.40 -32.94 23.95
C GLY A 857 -17.61 -33.21 25.24
N PHE A 858 -18.29 -33.59 26.32
CA PHE A 858 -17.63 -33.99 27.57
C PHE A 858 -16.74 -35.23 27.39
N ALA A 859 -17.20 -36.26 26.68
CA ALA A 859 -16.43 -37.48 26.44
C ALA A 859 -15.11 -37.21 25.69
N VAL A 860 -15.10 -36.28 24.73
CA VAL A 860 -13.87 -35.90 23.99
C VAL A 860 -12.85 -35.23 24.91
N ILE A 861 -13.28 -34.26 25.72
CA ILE A 861 -12.38 -33.56 26.63
C ILE A 861 -11.88 -34.52 27.72
N ASP A 862 -12.77 -35.35 28.28
CA ASP A 862 -12.42 -36.33 29.28
C ASP A 862 -11.43 -37.37 28.76
N SER A 863 -11.65 -37.91 27.56
CA SER A 863 -10.69 -38.80 26.88
C SER A 863 -9.33 -38.12 26.67
N SER A 864 -9.33 -36.87 26.19
CA SER A 864 -8.10 -36.11 25.92
C SER A 864 -7.29 -35.86 27.20
N MET A 865 -7.99 -35.53 28.29
CA MET A 865 -7.40 -35.36 29.62
C MET A 865 -6.84 -36.68 30.16
N GLN A 866 -7.62 -37.76 30.12
CA GLN A 866 -7.20 -39.08 30.61
C GLN A 866 -6.04 -39.68 29.80
N ALA A 867 -5.96 -39.39 28.49
CA ALA A 867 -4.87 -39.81 27.62
C ALA A 867 -3.60 -38.96 27.78
N GLY A 868 -3.64 -37.87 28.55
CA GLY A 868 -2.51 -36.95 28.70
C GLY A 868 -2.19 -36.11 27.46
N LYS A 869 -3.14 -36.00 26.53
CA LYS A 869 -2.96 -35.30 25.25
C LYS A 869 -3.52 -33.88 25.24
N ALA A 870 -4.25 -33.48 26.29
CA ALA A 870 -4.79 -32.15 26.42
C ALA A 870 -3.71 -31.13 26.82
N ALA A 871 -3.88 -29.88 26.41
CA ALA A 871 -3.10 -28.75 26.93
C ALA A 871 -3.53 -28.44 28.39
N PRO A 872 -2.61 -27.98 29.28
CA PRO A 872 -2.93 -27.69 30.68
C PRO A 872 -4.09 -26.71 30.90
N GLU A 873 -4.25 -25.74 30.02
CA GLU A 873 -5.30 -24.71 30.03
C GLU A 873 -6.70 -25.33 29.95
N VAL A 874 -6.84 -26.49 29.30
CA VAL A 874 -8.11 -27.21 29.16
C VAL A 874 -8.60 -27.77 30.51
N ALA A 875 -7.69 -28.01 31.47
CA ALA A 875 -8.01 -28.71 32.71
C ALA A 875 -9.07 -27.99 33.56
N GLY A 876 -9.07 -26.65 33.55
CA GLY A 876 -10.08 -25.84 34.25
C GLY A 876 -11.48 -26.05 33.68
N ILE A 877 -11.59 -26.01 32.34
CA ILE A 877 -12.85 -26.24 31.61
C ILE A 877 -13.31 -27.70 31.82
N TRP A 878 -12.39 -28.67 31.75
CA TRP A 878 -12.72 -30.07 32.01
C TRP A 878 -13.31 -30.28 33.41
N VAL A 879 -12.75 -29.67 34.45
CA VAL A 879 -13.30 -29.79 35.82
C VAL A 879 -14.70 -29.18 35.92
N GLU A 880 -14.93 -28.03 35.27
CA GLU A 880 -16.24 -27.38 35.22
C GLU A 880 -17.28 -28.30 34.57
N GLN A 881 -16.98 -28.87 33.40
CA GLN A 881 -17.84 -29.80 32.69
C GLN A 881 -18.04 -31.10 33.49
N ALA A 882 -16.97 -31.64 34.07
CA ALA A 882 -17.04 -32.88 34.84
C ALA A 882 -17.94 -32.77 36.07
N ARG A 883 -18.07 -31.59 36.70
CA ARG A 883 -19.02 -31.39 37.80
C ARG A 883 -20.49 -31.47 37.37
N GLN A 884 -20.78 -31.25 36.09
CA GLN A 884 -22.12 -31.36 35.52
C GLN A 884 -22.44 -32.81 35.12
N HIS A 885 -21.43 -33.59 34.74
CA HIS A 885 -21.60 -34.95 34.23
C HIS A 885 -21.21 -36.08 35.20
N LEU A 886 -20.43 -35.80 36.26
CA LEU A 886 -19.91 -36.79 37.20
C LEU A 886 -20.23 -36.42 38.65
N ASN A 887 -20.38 -37.45 39.49
CA ASN A 887 -20.35 -37.24 40.94
C ASN A 887 -18.92 -36.93 41.44
N VAL A 888 -18.83 -36.34 42.63
CA VAL A 888 -17.58 -35.81 43.17
C VAL A 888 -16.50 -36.89 43.37
N VAL A 889 -16.89 -38.11 43.75
CA VAL A 889 -15.96 -39.23 43.96
C VAL A 889 -15.37 -39.72 42.64
N SER A 890 -16.20 -39.78 41.60
CA SER A 890 -15.78 -40.20 40.25
C SER A 890 -14.84 -39.18 39.61
N LEU A 891 -15.12 -37.89 39.81
CA LEU A 891 -14.23 -36.81 39.41
C LEU A 891 -12.86 -36.94 40.10
N TRP A 892 -12.82 -37.11 41.43
CA TRP A 892 -11.56 -37.25 42.15
C TRP A 892 -10.77 -38.49 41.71
N ARG A 893 -11.43 -39.63 41.49
CA ARG A 893 -10.77 -40.84 40.98
C ARG A 893 -10.20 -40.67 39.56
N ARG A 894 -10.79 -39.80 38.74
CA ARG A 894 -10.25 -39.45 37.41
C ARG A 894 -9.09 -38.47 37.51
N MET A 895 -9.15 -37.52 38.45
CA MET A 895 -8.05 -36.58 38.70
C MET A 895 -6.76 -37.28 39.15
N THR A 896 -6.86 -38.32 40.00
CA THR A 896 -5.68 -39.08 40.45
C THR A 896 -4.93 -39.78 39.31
N LYS A 897 -5.62 -40.11 38.22
CA LYS A 897 -5.05 -40.80 37.05
C LYS A 897 -4.38 -39.85 36.05
N LEU A 898 -4.54 -38.53 36.18
CA LEU A 898 -3.95 -37.57 35.25
C LEU A 898 -2.42 -37.49 35.40
N PRO A 899 -1.67 -37.24 34.31
CA PRO A 899 -0.26 -36.87 34.38
C PRO A 899 -0.01 -35.63 35.25
N ALA A 900 1.18 -35.49 35.82
CA ALA A 900 1.52 -34.43 36.78
C ALA A 900 1.10 -33.00 36.36
N PRO A 901 1.42 -32.49 35.15
CA PRO A 901 1.06 -31.12 34.76
C PRO A 901 -0.47 -30.92 34.63
N LEU A 902 -1.17 -31.88 34.03
CA LEU A 902 -2.64 -31.83 33.90
C LEU A 902 -3.33 -32.00 35.24
N ARG A 903 -2.76 -32.81 36.14
CA ARG A 903 -3.27 -33.00 37.49
C ARG A 903 -3.17 -31.71 38.31
N ALA A 904 -2.03 -31.01 38.24
CA ALA A 904 -1.84 -29.73 38.89
C ALA A 904 -2.83 -28.68 38.36
N ALA A 905 -2.96 -28.56 37.04
CA ALA A 905 -3.92 -27.65 36.41
C ALA A 905 -5.38 -27.98 36.77
N ALA A 906 -5.75 -29.27 36.81
CA ALA A 906 -7.08 -29.69 37.24
C ALA A 906 -7.35 -29.39 38.72
N HIS A 907 -6.37 -29.61 39.61
CA HIS A 907 -6.49 -29.22 41.01
C HIS A 907 -6.67 -27.71 41.17
N HIS A 908 -5.89 -26.92 40.43
CA HIS A 908 -5.99 -25.47 40.41
C HIS A 908 -7.41 -25.00 40.00
N GLY A 909 -7.92 -25.49 38.87
CA GLY A 909 -9.28 -25.18 38.41
C GLY A 909 -10.37 -25.64 39.40
N TYR A 910 -10.22 -26.83 39.99
CA TYR A 910 -11.16 -27.31 41.01
C TYR A 910 -11.19 -26.42 42.25
N LEU A 911 -10.01 -25.99 42.74
CA LEU A 911 -9.89 -25.15 43.93
C LEU A 911 -10.54 -23.78 43.71
N LEU A 912 -10.26 -23.12 42.58
CA LEU A 912 -10.90 -21.85 42.22
C LEU A 912 -12.42 -21.96 42.18
N GLY A 913 -12.95 -23.01 41.53
CA GLY A 913 -14.39 -23.27 41.47
C GLY A 913 -15.01 -23.75 42.79
N SER A 914 -14.22 -24.19 43.77
CA SER A 914 -14.71 -24.70 45.06
C SER A 914 -14.74 -23.63 46.16
N ALA A 915 -14.13 -22.46 45.94
CA ALA A 915 -14.09 -21.37 46.90
C ALA A 915 -15.49 -20.91 47.36
N LYS A 916 -16.53 -21.09 46.53
CA LYS A 916 -17.94 -20.76 46.84
C LYS A 916 -18.83 -21.98 47.15
N GLY A 917 -18.29 -23.21 47.11
CA GLY A 917 -19.07 -24.45 47.29
C GLY A 917 -19.17 -24.95 48.74
N SER A 918 -19.58 -26.21 48.92
CA SER A 918 -19.67 -26.87 50.23
C SER A 918 -18.32 -26.89 50.97
N LEU A 919 -18.33 -26.43 52.22
CA LEU A 919 -17.14 -26.43 53.08
C LEU A 919 -16.63 -27.85 53.36
N LEU A 920 -17.56 -28.80 53.54
CA LEU A 920 -17.23 -30.20 53.82
C LEU A 920 -16.49 -30.83 52.65
N THR A 921 -17.01 -30.68 51.43
CA THR A 921 -16.42 -31.23 50.20
C THR A 921 -15.04 -30.62 49.92
N PHE A 922 -14.88 -29.32 50.19
CA PHE A 922 -13.59 -28.64 50.08
C PHE A 922 -12.55 -29.20 51.06
N LEU A 923 -12.92 -29.39 52.34
CA LEU A 923 -12.01 -29.95 53.34
C LEU A 923 -11.65 -31.41 53.06
N LEU A 924 -12.60 -32.21 52.59
CA LEU A 924 -12.35 -33.59 52.17
C LEU A 924 -11.41 -33.65 50.96
N PHE A 925 -11.56 -32.74 49.99
CA PHE A 925 -10.64 -32.62 48.85
C PHE A 925 -9.21 -32.31 49.30
N LEU A 926 -9.03 -31.35 50.20
CA LEU A 926 -7.71 -31.01 50.76
C LEU A 926 -7.08 -32.19 51.50
N ALA A 927 -7.88 -32.97 52.23
CA ALA A 927 -7.40 -34.16 52.92
C ALA A 927 -6.99 -35.25 51.93
N PHE A 928 -7.82 -35.49 50.90
CA PHE A 928 -7.61 -36.54 49.92
C PHE A 928 -6.40 -36.28 49.00
N PHE A 929 -6.21 -35.03 48.56
CA PHE A 929 -5.12 -34.65 47.63
C PHE A 929 -3.94 -33.94 48.31
N LYS A 930 -3.83 -34.01 49.65
CA LYS A 930 -2.84 -33.26 50.43
C LYS A 930 -1.42 -33.37 49.87
N LYS A 931 -0.98 -34.59 49.55
CA LYS A 931 0.38 -34.85 49.03
C LYS A 931 0.61 -34.14 47.69
N THR A 932 -0.28 -34.37 46.73
CA THR A 932 -0.17 -33.79 45.37
C THR A 932 -0.35 -32.29 45.33
N LEU A 933 -1.17 -31.72 46.22
CA LEU A 933 -1.35 -30.26 46.36
C LEU A 933 -0.13 -29.57 46.96
N CYS A 934 0.76 -30.30 47.62
CA CYS A 934 2.02 -29.80 48.15
C CYS A 934 3.18 -29.99 47.18
N GLU A 935 3.09 -30.88 46.19
CA GLU A 935 4.19 -31.15 45.26
C GLU A 935 4.35 -30.05 44.20
N ASP A 936 3.27 -29.32 43.88
CA ASP A 936 3.26 -28.25 42.88
C ASP A 936 3.00 -26.88 43.54
N ASP A 937 3.82 -25.89 43.20
CA ASP A 937 3.82 -24.59 43.88
C ASP A 937 2.59 -23.74 43.54
N VAL A 938 2.05 -23.85 42.32
CA VAL A 938 0.84 -23.13 41.89
C VAL A 938 -0.38 -23.65 42.65
N THR A 939 -0.56 -24.97 42.74
CA THR A 939 -1.65 -25.58 43.50
C THR A 939 -1.51 -25.32 45.00
N TRP A 940 -0.30 -25.36 45.55
CA TRP A 940 -0.04 -24.97 46.94
C TRP A 940 -0.47 -23.51 47.22
N GLY A 941 -0.11 -22.57 46.34
CA GLY A 941 -0.52 -21.17 46.44
C GLY A 941 -2.03 -20.99 46.30
N THR A 942 -2.66 -21.77 45.41
CA THR A 942 -4.11 -21.76 45.16
C THR A 942 -4.89 -22.29 46.37
N VAL A 943 -4.39 -23.31 47.07
CA VAL A 943 -4.97 -23.76 48.34
C VAL A 943 -4.93 -22.64 49.38
N GLY A 944 -3.80 -21.91 49.46
CA GLY A 944 -3.67 -20.75 50.31
C GLY A 944 -4.71 -19.66 50.01
N TYR A 945 -4.89 -19.32 48.74
CA TYR A 945 -5.95 -18.42 48.28
C TYR A 945 -7.35 -18.92 48.66
N ALA A 946 -7.67 -20.18 48.35
CA ALA A 946 -8.99 -20.75 48.61
C ALA A 946 -9.33 -20.82 50.11
N LEU A 947 -8.35 -21.15 50.96
CA LEU A 947 -8.50 -21.13 52.42
C LEU A 947 -8.76 -19.70 52.93
N TYR A 948 -8.03 -18.72 52.40
CA TYR A 948 -8.20 -17.31 52.76
C TYR A 948 -9.57 -16.77 52.31
N ALA A 949 -9.95 -16.99 51.05
CA ALA A 949 -11.21 -16.53 50.47
C ALA A 949 -12.45 -17.06 51.22
N ARG A 950 -12.33 -18.22 51.86
CA ARG A 950 -13.39 -18.83 52.69
C ARG A 950 -13.36 -18.40 54.16
N GLY A 951 -12.51 -17.45 54.54
CA GLY A 951 -12.38 -16.95 55.91
C GLY A 951 -11.65 -17.91 56.87
N LEU A 952 -11.01 -18.99 56.36
CA LEU A 952 -10.23 -19.93 57.18
C LEU A 952 -8.81 -19.42 57.43
N THR A 953 -8.69 -18.17 57.89
CA THR A 953 -7.46 -17.39 57.98
C THR A 953 -6.33 -18.09 58.72
N ARG A 954 -6.63 -18.74 59.86
CA ARG A 954 -5.62 -19.50 60.64
C ARG A 954 -5.05 -20.69 59.85
N ARG A 955 -5.88 -21.35 59.03
CA ARG A 955 -5.44 -22.49 58.20
C ARG A 955 -4.66 -22.00 56.99
N ALA A 956 -5.09 -20.91 56.35
CA ALA A 956 -4.37 -20.27 55.25
C ALA A 956 -2.94 -19.86 55.67
N ALA A 957 -2.80 -19.14 56.79
CA ALA A 957 -1.50 -18.70 57.30
C ALA A 957 -0.60 -19.88 57.71
N ARG A 958 -1.17 -20.97 58.23
CA ARG A 958 -0.42 -22.18 58.55
C ARG A 958 0.06 -22.91 57.30
N TRP A 959 -0.79 -23.02 56.29
CA TRP A 959 -0.50 -23.70 55.02
C TRP A 959 0.59 -22.98 54.23
N LEU A 960 0.48 -21.65 54.15
CA LEU A 960 1.42 -20.82 53.40
C LEU A 960 2.75 -20.54 54.13
N ARG A 961 2.94 -21.06 55.36
CA ARG A 961 4.12 -20.77 56.19
C ARG A 961 5.44 -21.27 55.57
N GLU A 962 5.38 -22.28 54.72
CA GLU A 962 6.57 -22.91 54.11
C GLU A 962 7.05 -22.20 52.83
N TYR A 963 6.61 -20.95 52.59
CA TYR A 963 6.91 -20.21 51.36
C TYR A 963 8.41 -20.06 51.07
N GLU A 964 9.26 -20.00 52.09
CA GLU A 964 10.71 -19.84 51.95
C GLU A 964 11.41 -21.04 51.28
N ARG A 965 10.74 -22.20 51.23
CA ARG A 965 11.27 -23.45 50.65
C ARG A 965 10.68 -23.76 49.26
N ARG A 966 9.98 -22.80 48.65
CA ARG A 966 9.20 -22.98 47.42
C ARG A 966 9.49 -21.91 46.38
N SER A 967 9.27 -22.23 45.11
CA SER A 967 9.33 -21.27 44.02
C SER A 967 8.02 -20.49 43.94
N CYS A 968 7.90 -19.47 44.79
CA CYS A 968 6.67 -18.68 44.90
C CYS A 968 6.56 -17.58 43.83
N GLU A 969 5.33 -17.26 43.43
CA GLU A 969 5.00 -16.02 42.71
C GLU A 969 4.44 -14.96 43.67
N PRO A 970 4.56 -13.66 43.35
CA PRO A 970 4.12 -12.56 44.22
C PRO A 970 2.67 -12.68 44.73
N TRP A 971 1.73 -13.07 43.86
CA TRP A 971 0.31 -13.19 44.23
C TRP A 971 0.05 -14.25 45.32
N MET A 972 0.90 -15.28 45.42
CA MET A 972 0.76 -16.35 46.41
C MET A 972 1.01 -15.80 47.83
N LEU A 973 1.99 -14.90 47.95
CA LEU A 973 2.39 -14.30 49.22
C LEU A 973 1.45 -13.18 49.66
N VAL A 974 0.77 -12.50 48.74
CA VAL A 974 -0.29 -11.53 49.06
C VAL A 974 -1.36 -12.16 49.95
N ASN A 975 -1.73 -13.43 49.70
CA ASN A 975 -2.72 -14.13 50.51
C ASN A 975 -2.20 -14.44 51.94
N LEU A 976 -0.91 -14.75 52.09
CA LEU A 976 -0.28 -14.93 53.39
C LEU A 976 -0.21 -13.61 54.17
N ILE A 977 0.19 -12.52 53.50
CA ILE A 977 0.21 -11.16 54.06
C ILE A 977 -1.18 -10.80 54.60
N ASN A 978 -2.22 -10.93 53.77
CA ASN A 978 -3.59 -10.66 54.17
C ASN A 978 -4.03 -11.50 55.39
N ALA A 979 -3.67 -12.78 55.42
CA ALA A 979 -4.02 -13.67 56.51
C ALA A 979 -3.28 -13.31 57.83
N LEU A 980 -2.00 -12.98 57.76
CA LEU A 980 -1.20 -12.59 58.93
C LEU A 980 -1.65 -11.24 59.50
N ILE A 981 -2.03 -10.29 58.65
CA ILE A 981 -2.63 -9.02 59.07
C ILE A 981 -3.91 -9.28 59.84
N LEU A 982 -4.83 -10.11 59.34
CA LEU A 982 -6.06 -10.47 60.06
C LEU A 982 -5.78 -11.15 61.41
N LEU A 983 -4.71 -11.92 61.52
CA LEU A 983 -4.28 -12.58 62.77
C LEU A 983 -3.52 -11.66 63.73
N GLY A 984 -3.09 -10.48 63.29
CA GLY A 984 -2.35 -9.52 64.13
C GLY A 984 -0.89 -9.93 64.38
N ARG A 985 -0.27 -10.63 63.42
CA ARG A 985 1.13 -11.10 63.51
C ARG A 985 2.07 -10.17 62.75
N ASP A 986 2.15 -8.93 63.22
CA ASP A 986 2.79 -7.81 62.51
C ASP A 986 4.27 -8.08 62.14
N ALA A 987 5.07 -8.67 63.03
CA ALA A 987 6.48 -8.98 62.78
C ALA A 987 6.72 -10.07 61.71
N GLU A 988 5.69 -10.84 61.34
CA GLU A 988 5.77 -11.81 60.24
C GLU A 988 5.29 -11.21 58.92
N VAL A 989 4.41 -10.21 58.97
CA VAL A 989 3.93 -9.50 57.78
C VAL A 989 5.09 -8.82 57.06
N ASP A 990 5.93 -8.09 57.80
CA ASP A 990 7.06 -7.34 57.21
C ASP A 990 8.07 -8.28 56.52
N ARG A 991 8.39 -9.42 57.16
CA ARG A 991 9.26 -10.46 56.57
C ARG A 991 8.72 -11.04 55.27
N VAL A 992 7.40 -11.28 55.20
CA VAL A 992 6.76 -11.85 54.00
C VAL A 992 6.67 -10.81 52.88
N ILE A 993 6.45 -9.53 53.20
CA ILE A 993 6.47 -8.44 52.22
C ILE A 993 7.86 -8.31 51.60
N ASP A 994 8.92 -8.31 52.40
CA ASP A 994 10.29 -8.23 51.90
C ASP A 994 10.64 -9.44 51.03
N ALA A 995 10.21 -10.64 51.43
CA ALA A 995 10.37 -11.84 50.62
C ALA A 995 9.62 -11.74 49.29
N ALA A 996 8.37 -11.23 49.29
CA ALA A 996 7.55 -11.09 48.09
C ALA A 996 8.12 -10.08 47.09
N ARG A 997 8.76 -9.01 47.56
CA ARG A 997 9.41 -8.00 46.71
C ARG A 997 10.63 -8.54 45.98
N ARG A 998 11.42 -9.41 46.64
CA ARG A 998 12.61 -10.04 46.05
C ARG A 998 12.28 -11.09 44.98
N LEU A 999 11.02 -11.50 44.84
CA LEU A 999 10.60 -12.41 43.79
C LEU A 999 10.59 -11.71 42.42
N PRO A 1000 10.85 -12.43 41.31
CA PRO A 1000 10.69 -11.90 39.96
C PRO A 1000 9.29 -11.29 39.76
N GLY A 1001 9.25 -10.00 39.39
CA GLY A 1001 7.99 -9.25 39.23
C GLY A 1001 7.36 -8.74 40.53
N GLY A 1002 7.89 -9.10 41.71
CA GLY A 1002 7.39 -8.69 43.02
C GLY A 1002 7.43 -7.18 43.26
N ASP A 1003 8.49 -6.50 42.80
CA ASP A 1003 8.61 -5.04 42.83
C ASP A 1003 7.66 -4.31 41.85
N ARG A 1004 6.88 -5.05 41.05
CA ARG A 1004 5.80 -4.53 40.17
C ARG A 1004 4.41 -5.00 40.59
N GLU A 1005 4.31 -5.92 41.57
CA GLU A 1005 3.03 -6.43 42.04
C GLU A 1005 2.34 -5.39 42.95
N VAL A 1006 1.30 -4.77 42.39
CA VAL A 1006 0.51 -3.67 42.98
C VAL A 1006 0.12 -3.95 44.43
N LYS A 1007 -0.33 -5.18 44.74
CA LYS A 1007 -0.79 -5.52 46.09
C LYS A 1007 0.36 -5.62 47.09
N VAL A 1008 1.53 -6.10 46.66
CA VAL A 1008 2.73 -6.20 47.51
C VAL A 1008 3.24 -4.81 47.84
N LEU A 1009 3.30 -3.92 46.85
CA LEU A 1009 3.74 -2.54 47.01
C LEU A 1009 2.76 -1.72 47.89
N ALA A 1010 1.45 -1.91 47.72
CA ALA A 1010 0.44 -1.28 48.57
C ALA A 1010 0.63 -1.65 50.04
N TRP A 1011 0.88 -2.93 50.33
CA TRP A 1011 1.18 -3.39 51.69
C TRP A 1011 2.52 -2.86 52.22
N ALA A 1012 3.56 -2.83 51.40
CA ALA A 1012 4.85 -2.24 51.78
C ALA A 1012 4.72 -0.76 52.16
N GLY A 1013 4.02 0.03 51.33
CA GLY A 1013 3.74 1.44 51.60
C GLY A 1013 2.96 1.64 52.90
N TYR A 1014 1.89 0.86 53.12
CA TYR A 1014 1.11 0.93 54.35
C TYR A 1014 1.92 0.58 55.61
N ARG A 1015 2.76 -0.44 55.55
CA ARG A 1015 3.62 -0.85 56.68
C ARG A 1015 4.73 0.14 56.99
N SER A 1016 5.36 0.73 55.98
CA SER A 1016 6.32 1.83 56.18
C SER A 1016 5.64 3.06 56.79
N ALA A 1017 4.42 3.39 56.35
CA ALA A 1017 3.68 4.52 56.90
C ALA A 1017 3.32 4.31 58.39
N LEU A 1018 2.92 3.09 58.79
CA LEU A 1018 2.67 2.75 60.21
C LEU A 1018 3.92 2.83 61.09
N ARG A 1019 5.12 2.66 60.52
CA ARG A 1019 6.40 2.78 61.24
C ARG A 1019 6.91 4.23 61.32
N GLY A 1020 6.21 5.19 60.70
CA GLY A 1020 6.64 6.59 60.63
C GLY A 1020 7.68 6.87 59.54
N GLU A 1021 7.94 5.93 58.64
CA GLU A 1021 8.90 6.06 57.54
C GLU A 1021 8.24 6.72 56.32
N ALA A 1022 7.89 8.01 56.45
CA ALA A 1022 7.09 8.73 55.46
C ALA A 1022 7.69 8.73 54.05
N GLU A 1023 9.01 8.88 53.93
CA GLU A 1023 9.67 8.94 52.62
C GLU A 1023 9.70 7.57 51.93
N SER A 1024 9.96 6.49 52.68
CA SER A 1024 9.90 5.11 52.16
C SER A 1024 8.47 4.74 51.74
N ALA A 1025 7.46 5.15 52.50
CA ALA A 1025 6.07 4.97 52.13
C ALA A 1025 5.71 5.71 50.84
N ARG A 1026 6.10 6.98 50.68
CA ARG A 1026 5.87 7.75 49.44
C ARG A 1026 6.58 7.13 48.24
N GLN A 1027 7.81 6.65 48.41
CA GLN A 1027 8.57 5.99 47.35
C GLN A 1027 7.84 4.73 46.84
N HIS A 1028 7.35 3.88 47.75
CA HIS A 1028 6.57 2.69 47.36
C HIS A 1028 5.25 3.06 46.68
N LEU A 1029 4.61 4.18 47.05
CA LEU A 1029 3.31 4.59 46.51
C LEU A 1029 3.39 5.36 45.18
N ARG A 1030 4.54 5.97 44.85
CA ARG A 1030 4.74 6.70 43.57
C ARG A 1030 4.98 5.79 42.37
N SER A 1031 5.34 4.52 42.58
CA SER A 1031 5.79 3.62 41.52
C SER A 1031 4.65 2.97 40.71
N PHE A 1032 3.37 3.20 41.04
CA PHE A 1032 2.24 2.58 40.31
C PHE A 1032 0.88 3.25 40.59
N ALA A 1033 -0.11 3.04 39.71
CA ALA A 1033 -1.51 3.43 39.89
C ALA A 1033 -2.40 2.18 40.05
N PRO A 1034 -2.95 1.89 41.26
CA PRO A 1034 -3.75 0.68 41.48
C PRO A 1034 -5.09 0.72 40.75
N SER A 1035 -5.41 -0.36 40.00
CA SER A 1035 -6.69 -0.51 39.30
C SER A 1035 -7.80 -1.07 40.20
N ASP A 1036 -7.47 -2.00 41.11
CA ASP A 1036 -8.46 -2.63 41.99
C ASP A 1036 -8.87 -1.73 43.19
N PRO A 1037 -10.15 -1.75 43.61
CA PRO A 1037 -10.64 -0.87 44.68
C PRO A 1037 -9.95 -1.07 46.04
N PHE A 1038 -9.53 -2.30 46.37
CA PHE A 1038 -8.93 -2.60 47.66
C PHE A 1038 -7.50 -2.08 47.76
N SER A 1039 -6.68 -2.26 46.72
CA SER A 1039 -5.32 -1.70 46.69
C SER A 1039 -5.35 -0.18 46.69
N ARG A 1040 -6.29 0.46 45.97
CA ARG A 1040 -6.52 1.91 46.05
C ARG A 1040 -6.79 2.35 47.48
N PHE A 1041 -7.71 1.68 48.17
CA PHE A 1041 -8.03 1.97 49.56
C PHE A 1041 -6.79 1.87 50.48
N VAL A 1042 -6.01 0.79 50.38
CA VAL A 1042 -4.78 0.61 51.19
C VAL A 1042 -3.75 1.70 50.90
N CYS A 1043 -3.55 2.05 49.63
CA CYS A 1043 -2.66 3.15 49.23
C CYS A 1043 -3.13 4.51 49.77
N SER A 1044 -4.42 4.82 49.68
CA SER A 1044 -4.96 6.08 50.22
C SER A 1044 -4.79 6.16 51.73
N VAL A 1045 -5.07 5.08 52.47
CA VAL A 1045 -4.82 5.03 53.93
C VAL A 1045 -3.32 5.22 54.23
N ALA A 1046 -2.44 4.59 53.47
CA ALA A 1046 -1.00 4.72 53.62
C ALA A 1046 -0.53 6.17 53.38
N SER A 1047 -1.02 6.82 52.31
CA SER A 1047 -0.74 8.23 52.02
C SER A 1047 -1.18 9.15 53.16
N THR A 1048 -2.39 8.95 53.71
CA THR A 1048 -2.90 9.73 54.84
C THR A 1048 -2.00 9.63 56.08
N LEU A 1049 -1.43 8.44 56.33
CA LEU A 1049 -0.50 8.23 57.46
C LEU A 1049 0.83 9.00 57.31
N THR A 1050 1.19 9.42 56.09
CA THR A 1050 2.42 10.21 55.82
C THR A 1050 2.25 11.72 55.97
N VAL A 1051 1.03 12.20 56.28
CA VAL A 1051 0.74 13.62 56.48
C VAL A 1051 1.26 14.11 57.83
N ASP A 1052 1.81 15.32 57.87
CA ASP A 1052 2.49 15.87 59.05
C ASP A 1052 1.58 16.72 59.96
N ARG A 1053 0.36 17.01 59.52
CA ARG A 1053 -0.64 17.79 60.28
C ARG A 1053 -1.86 16.95 60.63
N PHE A 1054 -2.30 17.04 61.89
CA PHE A 1054 -3.43 16.25 62.40
C PHE A 1054 -4.74 16.55 61.65
N ASP A 1055 -5.06 17.83 61.41
CA ASP A 1055 -6.33 18.20 60.76
C ASP A 1055 -6.42 17.70 59.31
N GLU A 1056 -5.30 17.72 58.59
CA GLU A 1056 -5.20 17.21 57.22
C GLU A 1056 -5.25 15.67 57.20
N ALA A 1057 -4.52 15.00 58.09
CA ALA A 1057 -4.55 13.55 58.22
C ALA A 1057 -5.95 13.05 58.61
N ARG A 1058 -6.64 13.79 59.48
CA ARG A 1058 -8.02 13.50 59.88
C ARG A 1058 -8.99 13.66 58.72
N ALA A 1059 -8.96 14.79 58.01
CA ALA A 1059 -9.86 15.05 56.89
C ALA A 1059 -9.70 14.01 55.78
N GLN A 1060 -8.47 13.68 55.41
CA GLN A 1060 -8.18 12.64 54.43
C GLN A 1060 -8.63 11.26 54.89
N LEU A 1061 -8.44 10.90 56.17
CA LEU A 1061 -8.86 9.60 56.68
C LEU A 1061 -10.39 9.48 56.71
N GLU A 1062 -11.11 10.57 57.05
CA GLU A 1062 -12.57 10.64 57.02
C GLU A 1062 -13.12 10.54 55.58
N GLU A 1063 -12.40 11.06 54.59
CA GLU A 1063 -12.73 10.88 53.17
C GLU A 1063 -12.51 9.42 52.72
N VAL A 1064 -11.36 8.84 53.08
CA VAL A 1064 -11.04 7.43 52.80
C VAL A 1064 -12.02 6.47 53.49
N ALA A 1065 -12.56 6.85 54.64
CA ALA A 1065 -13.60 6.09 55.35
C ALA A 1065 -14.87 5.89 54.50
N ARG A 1066 -15.22 6.85 53.64
CA ARG A 1066 -16.40 6.77 52.76
C ARG A 1066 -16.23 5.76 51.63
N ALA A 1067 -14.99 5.40 51.31
CA ALA A 1067 -14.63 4.47 50.24
C ALA A 1067 -14.13 3.11 50.77
N VAL A 1068 -14.36 2.78 52.04
CA VAL A 1068 -13.93 1.51 52.66
C VAL A 1068 -14.63 0.34 51.95
N PRO A 1069 -13.89 -0.56 51.28
CA PRO A 1069 -14.49 -1.74 50.68
C PRO A 1069 -15.00 -2.68 51.78
N PRO A 1070 -16.12 -3.41 51.54
CA PRO A 1070 -16.67 -4.32 52.54
C PRO A 1070 -15.66 -5.44 52.86
N GLY A 1071 -15.40 -5.66 54.14
CA GLY A 1071 -14.57 -6.77 54.58
C GLY A 1071 -13.78 -6.51 55.85
N THR A 1072 -13.55 -7.58 56.62
CA THR A 1072 -12.84 -7.54 57.91
C THR A 1072 -11.41 -7.00 57.79
N LEU A 1073 -10.76 -7.20 56.64
CA LEU A 1073 -9.39 -6.73 56.39
C LEU A 1073 -9.34 -5.21 56.21
N ALA A 1074 -10.27 -4.62 55.44
CA ALA A 1074 -10.35 -3.18 55.24
C ALA A 1074 -10.62 -2.44 56.57
N ILE A 1075 -11.53 -2.99 57.38
CA ILE A 1075 -11.82 -2.48 58.74
C ILE A 1075 -10.56 -2.50 59.62
N LYS A 1076 -9.76 -3.56 59.53
CA LYS A 1076 -8.53 -3.69 60.33
C LYS A 1076 -7.47 -2.67 59.91
N VAL A 1077 -7.32 -2.45 58.60
CA VAL A 1077 -6.42 -1.42 58.02
C VAL A 1077 -6.83 -0.02 58.49
N TYR A 1078 -8.12 0.31 58.38
CA TYR A 1078 -8.67 1.59 58.82
C TYR A 1078 -8.43 1.83 60.32
N ARG A 1079 -8.78 0.85 61.16
CA ARG A 1079 -8.58 0.95 62.62
C ARG A 1079 -7.10 1.06 63.00
N GLY A 1080 -6.21 0.40 62.25
CA GLY A 1080 -4.77 0.53 62.41
C GLY A 1080 -4.31 1.98 62.17
N ALA A 1081 -4.78 2.60 61.09
CA ALA A 1081 -4.45 3.98 60.76
C ALA A 1081 -5.02 4.99 61.78
N VAL A 1082 -6.27 4.81 62.21
CA VAL A 1082 -6.89 5.64 63.28
C VAL A 1082 -6.08 5.56 64.57
N ARG A 1083 -5.63 4.36 64.95
CA ARG A 1083 -4.79 4.17 66.14
C ARG A 1083 -3.45 4.88 66.00
N GLU A 1084 -2.83 4.79 64.85
CA GLU A 1084 -1.51 5.38 64.61
C GLU A 1084 -1.55 6.91 64.56
N ILE A 1085 -2.53 7.51 63.86
CA ILE A 1085 -2.73 8.96 63.84
C ILE A 1085 -3.01 9.49 65.26
N ALA A 1086 -3.87 8.81 66.02
CA ALA A 1086 -4.15 9.20 67.40
C ALA A 1086 -2.90 9.11 68.30
N ARG A 1087 -2.06 8.10 68.10
CA ARG A 1087 -0.79 7.93 68.80
C ARG A 1087 0.21 9.04 68.43
N ARG A 1088 0.39 9.30 67.14
CA ARG A 1088 1.34 10.29 66.59
C ARG A 1088 1.02 11.72 67.02
N PHE A 1089 -0.27 12.08 67.09
CA PHE A 1089 -0.72 13.44 67.40
C PHE A 1089 -1.33 13.62 68.80
N GLY A 1090 -1.24 12.61 69.68
CA GLY A 1090 -1.78 12.71 71.05
C GLY A 1090 -3.31 12.84 71.14
N ALA A 1091 -4.05 12.44 70.10
CA ALA A 1091 -5.49 12.68 69.96
C ALA A 1091 -6.36 11.51 70.49
N SER A 1092 -6.18 11.13 71.76
CA SER A 1092 -6.85 9.97 72.38
C SER A 1092 -8.38 10.06 72.42
N ARG A 1093 -8.94 11.28 72.46
CA ARG A 1093 -10.39 11.54 72.42
C ARG A 1093 -10.98 11.29 71.03
N TRP A 1094 -10.26 11.65 69.97
CA TRP A 1094 -10.64 11.37 68.58
C TRP A 1094 -10.59 9.86 68.29
N TRP A 1095 -9.58 9.15 68.80
CA TRP A 1095 -9.48 7.69 68.68
C TRP A 1095 -10.73 6.94 69.16
N ARG A 1096 -11.28 7.34 70.31
CA ARG A 1096 -12.49 6.74 70.87
C ARG A 1096 -13.74 6.98 70.01
N ILE A 1097 -13.78 8.05 69.21
CA ILE A 1097 -14.89 8.39 68.32
C ILE A 1097 -14.70 7.72 66.95
N ALA A 1098 -13.47 7.77 66.41
CA ALA A 1098 -13.13 7.28 65.08
C ALA A 1098 -13.17 5.74 64.94
N GLN A 1099 -13.11 4.99 66.05
CA GLN A 1099 -13.27 3.53 66.06
C GLN A 1099 -14.69 3.03 65.75
N TRP A 1100 -15.68 3.91 65.93
CA TRP A 1100 -17.11 3.61 65.78
C TRP A 1100 -17.71 4.10 64.48
N PHE A 1101 -16.91 4.63 63.54
CA PHE A 1101 -17.40 4.90 62.19
C PHE A 1101 -17.98 3.60 61.62
N ARG A 1102 -19.33 3.56 61.56
CA ARG A 1102 -20.10 2.44 61.02
C ARG A 1102 -19.74 2.30 59.54
N VAL A 1103 -19.20 1.12 59.19
CA VAL A 1103 -19.30 0.56 57.85
C VAL A 1103 -20.75 0.19 57.57
#